data_AF-A0A931BHM6-F1
#
_entry.id   AF-A0A931BHM6-F1
#
_cell.length_a   1.000
_cell.length_b   1.000
_cell.length_c   1.000
_cell.angle_alpha   90.00
_cell.angle_beta   90.00
_cell.angle_gamma   90.00
#
_symmetry.space_group_name_H-M   'P 1'
#
loop_
_entity.id
_entity.type
_entity.pdbx_description
1 polymer ?
#
loop_
_entity_poly.entity_id
_entity_poly.type
_entity_poly.pdbx_seq_one_letter_code
_entity_poly.pdbx_strand_id
1 'polypeptide(L)'
;MKKLQRVFLTLAVALSGHLTLSAQNAPVPFQAESGTSAGGAIAGAAQGDWAFRTTGTPAVTYATSLTDVTSITGGGSFPGNANRVLSYTVTFPGAGTYDLYARIRVGANGANDDSFFYGNSFGAKGVTTASDWVNCNNLFNIGYTGATQVVDGGGAAGTGVWKWINLSKYTFGGAALVNFTVPAGALIQTFQIGAREDGLDFDKFVFGETGRYFTVANLDAGAQGSSTPPVTFTPTGAPFATGKPKYLGCAYSSAQAPFFGNYWDAVTPENGGKWGSVEGTRGTYNWTEADAAYAQAVATGGPFRFHTLIWGTQQPTWLVGLSQADQLTAINQWFAAVRDHFAGKRIDFIDVVNEPTHQPPVVRAGVADCGGYIAALGGSGTTGWDWVITSFQLARQYFPNAKLMLNEYSVENEPARAATYVTIANLLKARGLIDAIGIQGHSFSLASTSTASIQANMATLAATNLPLYVTEFDLDGLADADQLANYQRVFPLFWENPAVRGITMWGYRVGHWRTAQGANLANADNTERPALVWLRNYVASTYTGPMWTGNTSSAWSTASNWIANNGAPANALVSRNSTYTLPLATDDAFFPGYAANQPTVSGAQAIRSVTLSGSGAALTTPAGSTLTLTGNLTNNGGALTGSGNGTIVLAGTAAQTIGGTSVSNFQNLTVGAAGANLAAAAGVRQLLSLAGNLTTNGRTFTLLSDATGTAMVVNANGTVVGNATVQRYIDQANPGLGYRHYAPPVSGSTVADLQTSGYTPVVNPAYNTQGNTVTTFPTVFAYNPSRLFASADLATSAFDYGWESPTALSDALNPGQGYTVNIPASQTVDFVGALNNGAISRSGLTRTAQPESGWQLLGNPYPAPLDWETVSTTGLDAAVYVFRSSGQYAGTYSSYVRGGASTNGGANLLPVAQGFFVRTSSAATPGAINFSNTARATTYASPVFQRSTTTDPLVRLDLRAATGPADETVVSFASGASAGFDATADAYKLTASGAPVLASEISATEFLSINTLPALGAADVSVALRVVAPQAGAYTLRATELLNLPAGRYAYLRDAQTGILFDLSQPAGYTVSLAAGPAATGRFALLITQNRVLATAPAALSQQVALYPNPAHGSVSLSLPAALGSQAVAVSLLNALGQTVLHQTLPASTDLLRPLSLPGLAPGIYTVRLQTAAGTVSKRLTIE
;
A
#
# COMPACT_ATOMS: atom_id res chain seq x y z
N MET A 1 17.42 1.84 -38.28
CA MET A 1 16.74 1.21 -39.43
C MET A 1 15.26 1.07 -39.12
N LYS A 2 14.41 1.43 -40.08
CA LYS A 2 12.95 1.55 -39.95
C LYS A 2 12.27 0.18 -40.04
N LYS A 3 11.31 -0.13 -39.16
CA LYS A 3 9.88 -0.39 -39.47
C LYS A 3 9.17 -1.04 -38.28
N LEU A 4 8.09 -0.37 -37.84
CA LEU A 4 7.14 -0.72 -36.79
C LEU A 4 5.77 -0.79 -37.50
N GLN A 5 4.94 -1.85 -37.31
CA GLN A 5 3.45 -1.79 -37.41
C GLN A 5 2.73 -3.15 -37.19
N ARG A 6 1.90 -3.21 -36.12
CA ARG A 6 0.53 -3.78 -35.90
C ARG A 6 0.24 -5.28 -36.24
N VAL A 7 -0.43 -6.11 -35.42
CA VAL A 7 -1.89 -6.13 -35.03
C VAL A 7 -2.15 -7.19 -33.90
N PHE A 8 -3.18 -6.98 -33.05
CA PHE A 8 -3.77 -7.82 -31.97
C PHE A 8 -4.68 -8.98 -32.51
N LEU A 9 -4.98 -10.12 -31.84
CA LEU A 9 -5.98 -10.29 -30.74
C LEU A 9 -6.20 -11.80 -30.37
N THR A 10 -6.18 -12.11 -29.06
CA THR A 10 -6.94 -13.06 -28.19
C THR A 10 -7.28 -14.54 -28.54
N LEU A 11 -6.92 -15.49 -27.65
CA LEU A 11 -7.85 -16.44 -26.99
C LEU A 11 -7.22 -17.20 -25.79
N ALA A 12 -8.07 -17.65 -24.88
CA ALA A 12 -7.84 -17.98 -23.47
C ALA A 12 -7.84 -19.50 -23.16
N VAL A 13 -7.12 -19.84 -22.08
CA VAL A 13 -7.31 -20.92 -21.08
C VAL A 13 -7.29 -22.39 -21.53
N ALA A 14 -6.22 -23.10 -21.12
CA ALA A 14 -6.30 -24.45 -20.56
C ALA A 14 -5.01 -24.83 -19.81
N LEU A 15 -5.16 -25.67 -18.78
CA LEU A 15 -4.15 -26.38 -17.97
C LEU A 15 -3.58 -25.68 -16.72
N SER A 16 -4.37 -25.67 -15.65
CA SER A 16 -3.88 -25.80 -14.28
C SER A 16 -4.05 -27.25 -13.82
N GLY A 17 -3.03 -28.07 -13.99
CA GLY A 17 -2.90 -29.35 -13.31
C GLY A 17 -2.12 -29.14 -12.01
N HIS A 18 -2.80 -28.74 -10.95
CA HIS A 18 -2.23 -28.79 -9.60
C HIS A 18 -2.65 -30.08 -8.91
N LEU A 19 -1.67 -30.93 -8.63
CA LEU A 19 -1.72 -31.96 -7.60
C LEU A 19 -1.90 -31.26 -6.25
N THR A 20 -3.13 -31.09 -5.79
CA THR A 20 -3.42 -30.88 -4.37
C THR A 20 -3.46 -32.24 -3.70
N LEU A 21 -2.51 -32.51 -2.80
CA LEU A 21 -2.74 -33.46 -1.71
C LEU A 21 -4.00 -32.98 -0.98
N SER A 22 -5.12 -33.67 -1.15
CA SER A 22 -6.26 -33.53 -0.26
C SER A 22 -5.78 -33.88 1.15
N ALA A 23 -5.85 -32.92 2.07
CA ALA A 23 -5.62 -33.20 3.47
C ALA A 23 -6.67 -34.23 3.93
N GLN A 24 -6.23 -35.23 4.71
CA GLN A 24 -7.01 -36.39 5.17
C GLN A 24 -8.31 -36.04 5.94
N ASN A 25 -8.59 -34.76 6.18
CA ASN A 25 -9.63 -34.27 7.10
C ASN A 25 -10.81 -33.57 6.39
N ALA A 26 -10.75 -33.37 5.07
CA ALA A 26 -11.88 -32.82 4.31
C ALA A 26 -12.93 -33.93 4.06
N PRO A 27 -14.24 -33.64 4.22
CA PRO A 27 -15.28 -34.61 3.92
C PRO A 27 -15.31 -34.92 2.41
N VAL A 28 -15.90 -36.06 2.03
CA VAL A 28 -15.98 -36.53 0.63
C VAL A 28 -17.41 -36.34 0.10
N PRO A 29 -17.74 -35.18 -0.50
CA PRO A 29 -19.05 -34.94 -1.09
C PRO A 29 -19.17 -35.55 -2.49
N PHE A 30 -20.36 -36.03 -2.83
CA PHE A 30 -20.75 -36.37 -4.20
C PHE A 30 -22.24 -36.07 -4.40
N GLN A 31 -22.58 -35.63 -5.61
CA GLN A 31 -23.94 -35.24 -5.94
C GLN A 31 -24.80 -36.49 -6.18
N ALA A 32 -26.08 -36.42 -5.85
CA ALA A 32 -26.99 -37.54 -6.05
C ALA A 32 -27.18 -37.87 -7.55
N GLU A 33 -27.10 -36.88 -8.43
CA GLU A 33 -27.24 -37.07 -9.88
C GLU A 33 -26.03 -37.73 -10.55
N SER A 34 -24.91 -37.92 -9.85
CA SER A 34 -23.77 -38.67 -10.41
C SER A 34 -23.92 -40.19 -10.29
N GLY A 35 -25.02 -40.67 -9.71
CA GLY A 35 -25.30 -42.10 -9.54
C GLY A 35 -25.66 -42.78 -10.85
N THR A 36 -25.34 -44.07 -10.97
CA THR A 36 -25.68 -44.89 -12.14
C THR A 36 -26.57 -46.08 -11.76
N SER A 37 -27.63 -46.35 -12.52
CA SER A 37 -28.45 -47.56 -12.41
C SER A 37 -28.08 -48.58 -13.47
N ALA A 38 -28.16 -49.87 -13.11
CA ALA A 38 -27.66 -50.98 -13.93
C ALA A 38 -28.70 -51.60 -14.88
N GLY A 39 -29.95 -51.16 -14.86
CA GLY A 39 -30.97 -51.66 -15.78
C GLY A 39 -31.80 -50.53 -16.42
N GLY A 40 -32.40 -50.89 -17.56
CA GLY A 40 -33.04 -49.96 -18.49
C GLY A 40 -34.10 -49.06 -17.83
N ALA A 41 -34.34 -47.90 -18.43
CA ALA A 41 -35.27 -46.90 -17.91
C ALA A 41 -36.68 -47.46 -17.72
N ILE A 42 -37.28 -47.17 -16.56
CA ILE A 42 -38.71 -47.36 -16.29
C ILE A 42 -39.46 -46.15 -16.87
N ALA A 43 -40.73 -46.31 -17.23
CA ALA A 43 -41.54 -45.23 -17.82
C ALA A 43 -41.56 -43.97 -16.91
N GLY A 44 -41.10 -42.84 -17.46
CA GLY A 44 -40.99 -41.56 -16.73
C GLY A 44 -39.64 -41.29 -16.03
N ALA A 45 -38.70 -42.25 -16.07
CA ALA A 45 -37.38 -42.14 -15.48
C ALA A 45 -36.31 -41.70 -16.48
N ALA A 46 -35.26 -41.04 -15.98
CA ALA A 46 -34.06 -40.76 -16.75
C ALA A 46 -33.09 -41.95 -16.74
N GLN A 47 -33.03 -42.70 -15.63
CA GLN A 47 -32.17 -43.88 -15.45
C GLN A 47 -32.81 -44.85 -14.44
N GLY A 48 -33.20 -46.06 -14.86
CA GLY A 48 -33.87 -47.03 -13.97
C GLY A 48 -35.19 -46.51 -13.38
N ASP A 49 -35.35 -46.53 -12.06
CA ASP A 49 -36.48 -46.01 -11.27
C ASP A 49 -36.26 -44.57 -10.75
N TRP A 50 -35.22 -43.89 -11.27
CA TRP A 50 -34.78 -42.59 -10.77
C TRP A 50 -34.94 -41.51 -11.83
N ALA A 51 -35.43 -40.35 -11.40
CA ALA A 51 -35.40 -39.11 -12.18
C ALA A 51 -34.43 -38.11 -11.55
N PHE A 52 -33.71 -37.40 -12.42
CA PHE A 52 -32.85 -36.28 -12.02
C PHE A 52 -33.53 -34.98 -12.44
N ARG A 53 -33.75 -34.07 -11.49
CA ARG A 53 -34.51 -32.83 -11.68
C ARG A 53 -33.73 -31.65 -11.15
N THR A 54 -34.04 -30.45 -11.64
CA THR A 54 -33.43 -29.20 -11.16
C THR A 54 -34.54 -28.22 -10.75
N THR A 55 -34.45 -27.63 -9.55
CA THR A 55 -35.43 -26.64 -9.06
C THR A 55 -34.77 -25.48 -8.30
N GLY A 56 -35.42 -24.32 -8.26
CA GLY A 56 -35.09 -23.20 -7.36
C GLY A 56 -34.08 -22.16 -7.86
N THR A 57 -33.76 -21.20 -6.99
CA THR A 57 -32.68 -20.20 -7.15
C THR A 57 -32.02 -20.01 -5.78
N PRO A 58 -30.76 -20.45 -5.56
CA PRO A 58 -29.88 -21.13 -6.53
C PRO A 58 -30.45 -22.49 -6.97
N ALA A 59 -30.10 -22.89 -8.20
CA ALA A 59 -30.56 -24.14 -8.78
C ALA A 59 -29.97 -25.34 -8.03
N VAL A 60 -30.82 -26.25 -7.56
CA VAL A 60 -30.42 -27.53 -6.96
C VAL A 60 -30.82 -28.64 -7.91
N THR A 61 -29.85 -29.43 -8.36
CA THR A 61 -30.09 -30.67 -9.10
C THR A 61 -30.15 -31.82 -8.11
N TYR A 62 -31.14 -32.71 -8.25
CA TYR A 62 -31.40 -33.75 -7.27
C TYR A 62 -31.92 -35.02 -7.93
N ALA A 63 -31.70 -36.16 -7.28
CA ALA A 63 -32.29 -37.45 -7.63
C ALA A 63 -33.58 -37.68 -6.84
N THR A 64 -34.63 -38.19 -7.49
CA THR A 64 -35.88 -38.63 -6.86
C THR A 64 -36.25 -40.00 -7.37
N SER A 65 -36.69 -40.87 -6.48
CA SER A 65 -37.34 -42.13 -6.82
C SER A 65 -38.74 -41.86 -7.38
N LEU A 66 -39.20 -42.76 -8.26
CA LEU A 66 -40.48 -42.61 -8.96
C LEU A 66 -41.53 -43.64 -8.58
N THR A 67 -41.16 -44.73 -7.89
CA THR A 67 -42.10 -45.77 -7.50
C THR A 67 -41.94 -46.23 -6.05
N ASP A 68 -43.06 -46.61 -5.45
CA ASP A 68 -43.09 -47.22 -4.12
C ASP A 68 -42.68 -48.70 -4.16
N VAL A 69 -41.95 -49.16 -3.16
CA VAL A 69 -41.46 -50.55 -3.06
C VAL A 69 -42.60 -51.53 -2.83
N THR A 70 -43.68 -51.08 -2.17
CA THR A 70 -44.90 -51.84 -1.94
C THR A 70 -45.55 -52.27 -3.25
N SER A 71 -45.44 -51.45 -4.30
CA SER A 71 -45.95 -51.73 -5.64
C SER A 71 -45.19 -52.83 -6.38
N ILE A 72 -43.99 -53.22 -5.90
CA ILE A 72 -43.10 -54.17 -6.60
C ILE A 72 -42.81 -55.43 -5.77
N THR A 73 -42.59 -55.31 -4.46
CA THR A 73 -42.19 -56.44 -3.60
C THR A 73 -43.18 -56.75 -2.47
N GLY A 74 -44.26 -55.97 -2.33
CA GLY A 74 -45.24 -56.12 -1.24
C GLY A 74 -44.75 -55.59 0.11
N GLY A 75 -43.77 -54.67 0.13
CA GLY A 75 -43.28 -53.99 1.33
C GLY A 75 -41.96 -54.54 1.88
N GLY A 76 -41.09 -55.09 1.02
CA GLY A 76 -39.81 -55.70 1.42
C GLY A 76 -38.77 -54.72 1.99
N SER A 77 -37.74 -55.27 2.65
CA SER A 77 -36.61 -54.54 3.27
C SER A 77 -35.43 -54.31 2.31
N PHE A 78 -35.67 -54.31 1.00
CA PHE A 78 -34.65 -54.20 -0.03
C PHE A 78 -35.26 -53.65 -1.34
N PRO A 79 -34.44 -53.13 -2.29
CA PRO A 79 -34.93 -52.47 -3.51
C PRO A 79 -35.62 -53.40 -4.52
N GLY A 80 -35.43 -54.71 -4.42
CA GLY A 80 -36.09 -55.74 -5.20
C GLY A 80 -35.43 -56.02 -6.55
N ASN A 81 -35.05 -54.98 -7.30
CA ASN A 81 -34.38 -55.13 -8.60
C ASN A 81 -33.33 -54.02 -8.86
N ALA A 82 -32.50 -54.23 -9.87
CA ALA A 82 -31.36 -53.35 -10.18
C ALA A 82 -31.74 -51.98 -10.76
N ASN A 83 -32.95 -51.80 -11.29
CA ASN A 83 -33.41 -50.49 -11.79
C ASN A 83 -33.65 -49.52 -10.62
N ARG A 84 -33.91 -50.05 -9.42
CA ARG A 84 -34.18 -49.29 -8.21
C ARG A 84 -32.94 -48.90 -7.43
N VAL A 85 -31.75 -49.17 -7.96
CA VAL A 85 -30.48 -48.89 -7.30
C VAL A 85 -29.66 -47.86 -8.07
N LEU A 86 -29.15 -46.85 -7.37
CA LEU A 86 -28.08 -45.98 -7.86
C LEU A 86 -26.76 -46.38 -7.22
N SER A 87 -25.73 -46.47 -8.07
CA SER A 87 -24.35 -46.82 -7.69
C SER A 87 -23.42 -45.64 -7.91
N TYR A 88 -22.55 -45.39 -6.94
CA TYR A 88 -21.60 -44.30 -6.90
C TYR A 88 -20.18 -44.85 -6.72
N THR A 89 -19.24 -44.32 -7.49
CA THR A 89 -17.80 -44.52 -7.25
C THR A 89 -17.27 -43.36 -6.43
N VAL A 90 -16.82 -43.64 -5.21
CA VAL A 90 -16.38 -42.64 -4.24
C VAL A 90 -14.88 -42.81 -3.99
N THR A 91 -14.11 -41.72 -4.14
CA THR A 91 -12.66 -41.72 -3.90
C THR A 91 -12.35 -41.02 -2.58
N PHE A 92 -11.73 -41.74 -1.65
CA PHE A 92 -11.39 -41.25 -0.33
C PHE A 92 -9.94 -40.73 -0.26
N PRO A 93 -9.67 -39.69 0.54
CA PRO A 93 -8.32 -39.14 0.70
C PRO A 93 -7.41 -40.04 1.57
N GLY A 94 -7.98 -40.98 2.33
CA GLY A 94 -7.23 -41.91 3.17
C GLY A 94 -8.10 -43.03 3.74
N ALA A 95 -7.44 -44.04 4.32
CA ALA A 95 -8.11 -45.10 5.07
C ALA A 95 -8.68 -44.54 6.38
N GLY A 96 -9.78 -45.12 6.85
CA GLY A 96 -10.46 -44.66 8.06
C GLY A 96 -11.91 -45.09 8.14
N THR A 97 -12.60 -44.65 9.19
CA THR A 97 -14.04 -44.85 9.38
C THR A 97 -14.74 -43.53 9.14
N TYR A 98 -15.82 -43.57 8.36
CA TYR A 98 -16.57 -42.40 7.94
C TYR A 98 -18.06 -42.54 8.28
N ASP A 99 -18.65 -41.44 8.72
CA ASP A 99 -20.09 -41.25 8.87
C ASP A 99 -20.69 -40.78 7.54
N LEU A 100 -21.88 -41.29 7.21
CA LEU A 100 -22.63 -40.91 6.02
C LEU A 100 -23.63 -39.81 6.34
N TYR A 101 -23.60 -38.74 5.57
CA TYR A 101 -24.56 -37.63 5.62
C TYR A 101 -25.31 -37.54 4.30
N ALA A 102 -26.57 -37.11 4.34
CA ALA A 102 -27.38 -36.84 3.17
C ALA A 102 -28.09 -35.49 3.29
N ARG A 103 -28.11 -34.74 2.19
CA ARG A 103 -28.95 -33.56 2.03
C ARG A 103 -30.20 -33.96 1.25
N ILE A 104 -31.34 -33.93 1.92
CA ILE A 104 -32.61 -34.42 1.40
C ILE A 104 -33.67 -33.33 1.43
N ARG A 105 -34.73 -33.53 0.64
CA ARG A 105 -36.01 -32.81 0.77
C ARG A 105 -37.13 -33.84 0.73
N VAL A 106 -37.91 -33.88 1.80
CA VAL A 106 -39.10 -34.74 1.89
C VAL A 106 -40.27 -34.02 1.21
N GLY A 107 -40.96 -34.73 0.32
CA GLY A 107 -42.08 -34.21 -0.45
C GLY A 107 -43.30 -33.81 0.37
N ALA A 108 -44.35 -33.38 -0.33
CA ALA A 108 -45.56 -32.82 0.29
C ALA A 108 -46.42 -33.86 1.01
N ASN A 109 -46.27 -35.16 0.71
CA ASN A 109 -47.02 -36.22 1.39
C ASN A 109 -46.38 -36.64 2.72
N GLY A 110 -45.28 -35.99 3.12
CA GLY A 110 -44.68 -36.15 4.45
C GLY A 110 -44.22 -37.57 4.70
N ALA A 111 -44.87 -38.28 5.64
CA ALA A 111 -44.49 -39.63 6.07
C ALA A 111 -44.68 -40.74 5.02
N ASN A 112 -45.16 -40.41 3.81
CA ASN A 112 -45.19 -41.32 2.68
C ASN A 112 -44.07 -41.03 1.66
N ASP A 113 -43.31 -39.94 1.84
CA ASP A 113 -42.23 -39.49 0.95
C ASP A 113 -40.87 -39.52 1.70
N ASP A 114 -40.73 -40.36 2.74
CA ASP A 114 -39.72 -40.14 3.79
C ASP A 114 -38.82 -41.34 4.03
N SER A 115 -38.70 -42.23 3.05
CA SER A 115 -37.87 -43.41 3.19
C SER A 115 -37.11 -43.86 1.95
N PHE A 116 -35.98 -44.51 2.18
CA PHE A 116 -35.14 -45.12 1.15
C PHE A 116 -34.22 -46.19 1.75
N PHE A 117 -33.48 -46.89 0.89
CA PHE A 117 -32.45 -47.85 1.29
C PHE A 117 -31.06 -47.30 1.01
N TYR A 118 -30.09 -47.64 1.86
CA TYR A 118 -28.67 -47.46 1.54
C TYR A 118 -27.87 -48.71 1.90
N GLY A 119 -26.78 -48.97 1.19
CA GLY A 119 -25.95 -50.15 1.43
C GLY A 119 -25.37 -50.17 2.84
N ASN A 120 -25.40 -51.32 3.49
CA ASN A 120 -24.88 -51.52 4.86
C ASN A 120 -23.34 -51.45 4.99
N SER A 121 -22.64 -51.27 3.87
CA SER A 121 -21.17 -51.23 3.72
C SER A 121 -20.85 -50.84 2.27
N PHE A 122 -19.57 -50.64 1.94
CA PHE A 122 -19.16 -50.46 0.54
C PHE A 122 -19.27 -51.76 -0.29
N GLY A 123 -19.23 -51.63 -1.61
CA GLY A 123 -19.36 -52.72 -2.58
C GLY A 123 -20.76 -52.84 -3.17
N ALA A 124 -20.89 -53.70 -4.18
CA ALA A 124 -22.19 -54.00 -4.79
C ALA A 124 -23.08 -54.79 -3.82
N LYS A 125 -24.37 -54.48 -3.80
CA LYS A 125 -25.39 -55.05 -2.91
C LYS A 125 -26.36 -55.93 -3.68
N GLY A 126 -26.76 -57.05 -3.08
CA GLY A 126 -27.79 -57.91 -3.61
C GLY A 126 -29.14 -57.20 -3.55
N VAL A 127 -29.77 -57.00 -4.71
CA VAL A 127 -31.04 -56.24 -4.82
C VAL A 127 -32.22 -56.94 -4.11
N THR A 128 -32.10 -58.23 -3.80
CA THR A 128 -33.08 -59.02 -3.03
C THR A 128 -32.57 -59.49 -1.66
N THR A 129 -31.36 -59.10 -1.26
CA THR A 129 -30.73 -59.52 -0.02
C THR A 129 -30.99 -58.49 1.07
N ALA A 130 -31.97 -58.73 1.94
CA ALA A 130 -32.35 -57.77 2.99
C ALA A 130 -31.18 -57.31 3.87
N SER A 131 -30.25 -58.21 4.21
CA SER A 131 -29.12 -57.88 5.07
C SER A 131 -28.13 -56.88 4.45
N ASP A 132 -28.14 -56.71 3.13
CA ASP A 132 -27.22 -55.81 2.41
C ASP A 132 -27.65 -54.34 2.48
N TRP A 133 -28.88 -54.08 2.92
CA TRP A 133 -29.51 -52.76 2.89
C TRP A 133 -29.93 -52.31 4.29
N VAL A 134 -29.72 -51.03 4.55
CA VAL A 134 -30.30 -50.33 5.70
C VAL A 134 -31.58 -49.67 5.24
N ASN A 135 -32.69 -49.97 5.92
CA ASN A 135 -33.97 -49.31 5.71
C ASN A 135 -34.01 -47.99 6.49
N CYS A 136 -33.97 -46.87 5.78
CA CYS A 136 -34.04 -45.53 6.32
C CYS A 136 -35.49 -45.02 6.21
N ASN A 137 -36.21 -44.92 7.32
CA ASN A 137 -37.62 -44.51 7.41
C ASN A 137 -37.85 -43.50 8.57
N ASN A 138 -38.93 -42.70 8.51
CA ASN A 138 -39.27 -41.60 9.42
C ASN A 138 -38.44 -40.31 9.23
N LEU A 139 -38.15 -39.91 7.99
CA LEU A 139 -37.33 -38.73 7.67
C LEU A 139 -38.11 -37.39 7.67
N PHE A 140 -39.45 -37.41 7.73
CA PHE A 140 -40.28 -36.23 7.44
C PHE A 140 -40.11 -35.05 8.42
N ASN A 141 -39.82 -35.30 9.71
CA ASN A 141 -39.72 -34.27 10.76
C ASN A 141 -38.35 -34.18 11.45
N ILE A 142 -37.29 -34.64 10.78
CA ILE A 142 -35.92 -34.63 11.30
C ILE A 142 -34.96 -33.94 10.32
N GLY A 143 -33.89 -33.34 10.82
CA GLY A 143 -32.83 -32.70 10.04
C GLY A 143 -32.50 -31.27 10.47
N TYR A 144 -31.46 -30.71 9.84
CA TYR A 144 -30.87 -29.41 10.17
C TYR A 144 -30.82 -28.48 8.94
N THR A 145 -31.12 -27.20 9.14
CA THR A 145 -31.15 -26.17 8.07
C THR A 145 -30.28 -24.95 8.39
N GLY A 146 -29.98 -24.68 9.66
CA GLY A 146 -29.20 -23.52 10.08
C GLY A 146 -27.71 -23.74 9.85
N ALA A 147 -27.05 -22.80 9.17
CA ALA A 147 -25.65 -22.89 8.75
C ALA A 147 -24.66 -23.29 9.87
N THR A 148 -24.88 -22.84 11.11
CA THR A 148 -24.02 -23.13 12.27
C THR A 148 -24.43 -24.36 13.07
N GLN A 149 -25.57 -24.98 12.76
CA GLN A 149 -26.05 -26.17 13.47
C GLN A 149 -25.16 -27.35 13.12
N VAL A 150 -24.68 -28.06 14.14
CA VAL A 150 -24.00 -29.35 13.96
C VAL A 150 -25.03 -30.40 13.55
N VAL A 151 -24.72 -31.12 12.48
CA VAL A 151 -25.57 -32.20 11.96
C VAL A 151 -25.27 -33.48 12.74
N ASP A 152 -25.74 -33.53 13.98
CA ASP A 152 -25.55 -34.65 14.91
C ASP A 152 -26.86 -34.93 15.65
N GLY A 153 -27.35 -36.18 15.66
CA GLY A 153 -28.68 -36.53 16.16
C GLY A 153 -29.83 -36.22 15.18
N GLY A 154 -31.06 -36.06 15.69
CA GLY A 154 -32.28 -36.01 14.87
C GLY A 154 -32.63 -34.64 14.26
N GLY A 155 -32.34 -33.51 14.89
CA GLY A 155 -32.83 -32.20 14.42
C GLY A 155 -34.36 -32.07 14.45
N ALA A 156 -34.91 -31.00 13.84
CA ALA A 156 -36.34 -30.70 13.88
C ALA A 156 -36.89 -30.06 12.58
N ALA A 157 -36.13 -30.10 11.48
CA ALA A 157 -36.58 -29.55 10.21
C ALA A 157 -37.71 -30.40 9.59
N GLY A 158 -38.79 -29.72 9.18
CA GLY A 158 -40.00 -30.34 8.60
C GLY A 158 -39.85 -30.76 7.13
N THR A 159 -40.99 -30.87 6.44
CA THR A 159 -41.09 -31.24 5.01
C THR A 159 -40.89 -30.03 4.09
N GLY A 160 -40.67 -30.26 2.79
CA GLY A 160 -40.57 -29.20 1.78
C GLY A 160 -39.30 -28.33 1.83
N VAL A 161 -38.40 -28.58 2.78
CA VAL A 161 -37.12 -27.85 2.94
C VAL A 161 -35.93 -28.76 2.70
N TRP A 162 -34.87 -28.22 2.10
CA TRP A 162 -33.58 -28.91 2.00
C TRP A 162 -32.93 -28.96 3.38
N LYS A 163 -32.61 -30.16 3.86
CA LYS A 163 -32.08 -30.39 5.20
C LYS A 163 -31.01 -31.46 5.21
N TRP A 164 -30.08 -31.33 6.15
CA TRP A 164 -29.01 -32.30 6.37
C TRP A 164 -29.35 -33.28 7.48
N ILE A 165 -28.98 -34.55 7.27
CA ILE A 165 -29.11 -35.64 8.25
C ILE A 165 -27.81 -36.46 8.28
N ASN A 166 -27.39 -36.87 9.47
CA ASN A 166 -26.34 -37.87 9.65
C ASN A 166 -26.97 -39.27 9.74
N LEU A 167 -26.80 -40.06 8.68
CA LEU A 167 -27.38 -41.39 8.54
C LEU A 167 -26.65 -42.44 9.41
N SER A 168 -25.40 -42.19 9.79
CA SER A 168 -24.60 -43.11 10.62
C SER A 168 -24.89 -43.00 12.12
N LYS A 169 -25.66 -41.99 12.56
CA LYS A 169 -25.92 -41.72 13.98
C LYS A 169 -27.40 -41.78 14.39
N TYR A 170 -28.29 -42.09 13.46
CA TYR A 170 -29.72 -42.15 13.74
C TYR A 170 -30.29 -43.53 13.40
N THR A 171 -31.05 -44.11 14.32
CA THR A 171 -31.68 -45.43 14.15
C THR A 171 -33.02 -45.26 13.46
N PHE A 172 -33.03 -45.38 12.14
CA PHE A 172 -34.25 -45.25 11.34
C PHE A 172 -35.06 -46.55 11.39
N GLY A 173 -36.23 -46.53 12.06
CA GLY A 173 -37.10 -47.71 12.14
C GLY A 173 -36.50 -48.92 12.87
N GLY A 174 -35.51 -48.72 13.75
CA GLY A 174 -34.84 -49.77 14.51
C GLY A 174 -33.67 -50.46 13.78
N ALA A 175 -33.28 -49.97 12.59
CA ALA A 175 -32.09 -50.47 11.90
C ALA A 175 -30.80 -50.13 12.66
N ALA A 176 -29.80 -51.03 12.58
CA ALA A 176 -28.50 -50.84 13.21
C ALA A 176 -27.75 -49.66 12.58
N LEU A 177 -27.04 -48.89 13.40
CA LEU A 177 -26.16 -47.82 12.92
C LEU A 177 -25.01 -48.41 12.09
N VAL A 178 -24.74 -47.78 10.95
CA VAL A 178 -23.68 -48.19 10.03
C VAL A 178 -22.66 -47.06 9.91
N ASN A 179 -21.41 -47.37 10.23
CA ASN A 179 -20.25 -46.56 9.84
C ASN A 179 -19.53 -47.27 8.68
N PHE A 180 -18.89 -46.48 7.82
CA PHE A 180 -18.28 -46.97 6.61
C PHE A 180 -16.76 -47.01 6.74
N THR A 181 -16.18 -48.19 6.68
CA THR A 181 -14.72 -48.38 6.82
C THR A 181 -14.06 -48.48 5.44
N VAL A 182 -13.09 -47.61 5.19
CA VAL A 182 -12.24 -47.63 4.00
C VAL A 182 -10.89 -48.24 4.38
N PRO A 183 -10.52 -49.41 3.83
CA PRO A 183 -9.25 -50.06 4.15
C PRO A 183 -8.05 -49.39 3.47
N ALA A 184 -6.87 -49.51 4.09
CA ALA A 184 -5.61 -49.05 3.51
C ALA A 184 -5.33 -49.75 2.18
N GLY A 185 -5.01 -48.97 1.14
CA GLY A 185 -4.72 -49.48 -0.21
C GLY A 185 -5.94 -49.64 -1.13
N ALA A 186 -7.17 -49.42 -0.65
CA ALA A 186 -8.38 -49.41 -1.47
C ALA A 186 -9.21 -48.14 -1.21
N LEU A 187 -8.74 -47.01 -1.72
CA LEU A 187 -9.36 -45.69 -1.50
C LEU A 187 -10.56 -45.41 -2.42
N ILE A 188 -10.73 -46.20 -3.48
CA ILE A 188 -11.89 -46.10 -4.38
C ILE A 188 -12.89 -47.15 -3.96
N GLN A 189 -14.08 -46.72 -3.57
CA GLN A 189 -15.15 -47.57 -3.04
C GLN A 189 -16.43 -47.41 -3.87
N THR A 190 -17.27 -48.44 -3.85
CA THR A 190 -18.62 -48.38 -4.43
C THR A 190 -19.63 -48.18 -3.31
N PHE A 191 -20.47 -47.14 -3.40
CA PHE A 191 -21.61 -46.93 -2.51
C PHE A 191 -22.90 -47.05 -3.31
N GLN A 192 -23.97 -47.57 -2.68
CA GLN A 192 -25.26 -47.77 -3.35
C GLN A 192 -26.42 -47.29 -2.48
N ILE A 193 -27.41 -46.65 -3.13
CA ILE A 193 -28.71 -46.35 -2.54
C ILE A 193 -29.81 -47.04 -3.35
N GLY A 194 -30.92 -47.34 -2.70
CA GLY A 194 -32.07 -48.00 -3.28
C GLY A 194 -33.37 -47.26 -3.03
N ALA A 195 -34.25 -47.20 -4.03
CA ALA A 195 -35.53 -46.51 -3.93
C ALA A 195 -36.49 -47.30 -3.03
N ARG A 196 -37.15 -46.64 -2.07
CA ARG A 196 -38.21 -47.22 -1.23
C ARG A 196 -39.57 -46.58 -1.49
N GLU A 197 -39.68 -45.28 -1.39
CA GLU A 197 -40.91 -44.51 -1.68
C GLU A 197 -40.67 -43.50 -2.79
N ASP A 198 -41.72 -43.07 -3.49
CA ASP A 198 -41.63 -41.88 -4.34
C ASP A 198 -41.63 -40.58 -3.51
N GLY A 199 -41.32 -39.44 -4.12
CA GLY A 199 -41.40 -38.13 -3.44
C GLY A 199 -40.25 -37.74 -2.50
N LEU A 200 -39.27 -38.62 -2.26
CA LEU A 200 -38.04 -38.29 -1.52
C LEU A 200 -36.93 -37.80 -2.46
N ASP A 201 -36.52 -36.54 -2.28
CA ASP A 201 -35.48 -35.91 -3.10
C ASP A 201 -34.10 -35.94 -2.41
N PHE A 202 -33.05 -36.24 -3.16
CA PHE A 202 -31.65 -36.25 -2.72
C PHE A 202 -30.83 -35.26 -3.53
N ASP A 203 -30.20 -34.27 -2.87
CA ASP A 203 -29.26 -33.35 -3.53
C ASP A 203 -27.84 -33.94 -3.51
N LYS A 204 -27.35 -34.30 -2.33
CA LYS A 204 -25.95 -34.73 -2.14
C LYS A 204 -25.77 -35.68 -0.97
N PHE A 205 -24.73 -36.50 -1.08
CA PHE A 205 -24.23 -37.35 -0.02
C PHE A 205 -22.80 -36.95 0.35
N VAL A 206 -22.44 -37.13 1.61
CA VAL A 206 -21.11 -36.77 2.13
C VAL A 206 -20.62 -37.84 3.08
N PHE A 207 -19.39 -38.30 2.89
CA PHE A 207 -18.69 -39.09 3.91
C PHE A 207 -17.76 -38.19 4.72
N GLY A 208 -18.04 -38.04 6.02
CA GLY A 208 -17.19 -37.30 6.96
C GLY A 208 -16.49 -38.23 7.93
N GLU A 209 -15.23 -37.98 8.27
CA GLU A 209 -14.47 -38.81 9.22
C GLU A 209 -15.22 -38.95 10.57
N THR A 210 -15.40 -40.18 11.04
CA THR A 210 -16.09 -40.47 12.31
C THR A 210 -15.33 -39.83 13.47
N GLY A 211 -16.06 -39.19 14.39
CA GLY A 211 -15.48 -38.49 15.55
C GLY A 211 -15.25 -36.99 15.34
N ARG A 212 -15.60 -36.44 14.17
CA ARG A 212 -15.65 -34.99 13.92
C ARG A 212 -17.07 -34.44 13.97
N TYR A 213 -17.18 -33.14 14.20
CA TYR A 213 -18.43 -32.37 14.20
C TYR A 213 -18.51 -31.51 12.93
N PHE A 214 -19.54 -31.74 12.12
CA PHE A 214 -19.80 -30.99 10.89
C PHE A 214 -21.04 -30.13 11.06
N THR A 215 -20.92 -28.83 10.76
CA THR A 215 -22.08 -27.94 10.65
C THR A 215 -22.75 -28.04 9.28
N VAL A 216 -23.98 -27.56 9.14
CA VAL A 216 -24.66 -27.41 7.84
C VAL A 216 -23.77 -26.67 6.83
N ALA A 217 -23.12 -25.58 7.24
CA ALA A 217 -22.19 -24.84 6.37
C ALA A 217 -20.96 -25.67 5.97
N ASN A 218 -20.41 -26.48 6.88
CA ASN A 218 -19.29 -27.35 6.53
C ASN A 218 -19.70 -28.38 5.47
N LEU A 219 -20.87 -29.01 5.62
CA LEU A 219 -21.36 -30.02 4.68
C LEU A 219 -21.75 -29.39 3.33
N ASP A 220 -22.36 -28.20 3.33
CA ASP A 220 -22.70 -27.49 2.08
C ASP A 220 -21.46 -27.09 1.28
N ALA A 221 -20.39 -26.65 1.96
CA ALA A 221 -19.15 -26.18 1.35
C ALA A 221 -18.10 -27.29 1.13
N GLY A 222 -18.33 -28.52 1.61
CA GLY A 222 -17.31 -29.58 1.62
C GLY A 222 -16.10 -29.25 2.50
N ALA A 223 -16.29 -28.45 3.56
CA ALA A 223 -15.22 -27.98 4.44
C ALA A 223 -14.95 -28.94 5.61
N GLN A 224 -13.73 -28.90 6.15
CA GLN A 224 -13.28 -29.73 7.27
C GLN A 224 -14.12 -29.53 8.53
N GLY A 225 -14.49 -30.63 9.20
CA GLY A 225 -15.21 -30.63 10.49
C GLY A 225 -14.30 -30.43 11.70
N SER A 226 -14.86 -30.03 12.84
CA SER A 226 -14.13 -29.81 14.10
C SER A 226 -13.88 -31.12 14.85
N SER A 227 -12.77 -31.23 15.58
CA SER A 227 -12.52 -32.34 16.52
C SER A 227 -13.11 -32.09 17.92
N THR A 228 -13.77 -30.95 18.13
CA THR A 228 -14.43 -30.58 19.38
C THR A 228 -15.85 -30.09 19.09
N PRO A 229 -16.86 -30.44 19.93
CA PRO A 229 -18.22 -29.96 19.73
C PRO A 229 -18.25 -28.43 19.92
N PRO A 230 -19.01 -27.67 19.09
CA PRO A 230 -19.17 -26.24 19.30
C PRO A 230 -19.79 -25.98 20.68
N VAL A 231 -19.07 -25.25 21.52
CA VAL A 231 -19.58 -24.74 22.79
C VAL A 231 -20.43 -23.51 22.52
N THR A 232 -21.64 -23.44 23.10
CA THR A 232 -22.43 -22.22 23.07
C THR A 232 -21.70 -21.17 23.90
N PHE A 233 -21.22 -20.09 23.26
CA PHE A 233 -20.49 -19.04 23.94
C PHE A 233 -21.44 -18.36 24.96
N THR A 234 -21.06 -18.39 26.23
CA THR A 234 -21.77 -17.69 27.31
C THR A 234 -20.91 -16.51 27.75
N PRO A 235 -21.29 -15.26 27.46
CA PRO A 235 -20.56 -14.11 27.95
C PRO A 235 -20.57 -14.08 29.48
N THR A 236 -19.45 -13.68 30.05
CA THR A 236 -19.27 -13.53 31.50
C THR A 236 -18.92 -12.08 31.83
N GLY A 237 -19.27 -11.63 33.03
CA GLY A 237 -18.99 -10.27 33.50
C GLY A 237 -20.20 -9.34 33.48
N ALA A 238 -19.97 -8.15 34.05
CA ALA A 238 -20.93 -7.07 34.14
C ALA A 238 -21.04 -6.30 32.80
N PRO A 239 -22.09 -5.47 32.59
CA PRO A 239 -22.20 -4.59 31.43
C PRO A 239 -20.93 -3.78 31.16
N PHE A 240 -20.66 -3.47 29.90
CA PHE A 240 -19.40 -2.85 29.47
C PHE A 240 -19.14 -1.50 30.12
N ALA A 241 -20.18 -0.69 30.30
CA ALA A 241 -20.08 0.64 30.88
C ALA A 241 -20.20 0.66 32.42
N THR A 242 -20.14 -0.49 33.09
CA THR A 242 -20.14 -0.57 34.55
C THR A 242 -19.03 0.33 35.14
N GLY A 243 -19.42 1.28 36.00
CA GLY A 243 -18.49 2.22 36.64
C GLY A 243 -18.02 3.38 35.74
N LYS A 244 -18.59 3.56 34.55
CA LYS A 244 -18.28 4.68 33.64
C LYS A 244 -19.27 5.84 33.86
N PRO A 245 -18.89 7.11 33.54
CA PRO A 245 -19.73 8.29 33.76
C PRO A 245 -20.88 8.46 32.74
N LYS A 246 -21.00 7.54 31.79
CA LYS A 246 -22.04 7.50 30.76
C LYS A 246 -22.41 6.05 30.48
N TYR A 247 -23.67 5.80 30.15
CA TYR A 247 -24.20 4.46 29.89
C TYR A 247 -23.82 3.97 28.47
N LEU A 248 -23.80 2.65 28.31
CA LEU A 248 -23.79 1.95 27.02
C LEU A 248 -24.96 0.97 26.96
N GLY A 249 -26.04 1.40 26.33
CA GLY A 249 -27.30 0.68 26.22
C GLY A 249 -27.46 -0.06 24.90
N CYS A 250 -28.61 -0.73 24.77
CA CYS A 250 -29.01 -1.37 23.53
C CYS A 250 -30.55 -1.36 23.38
N ALA A 251 -31.02 -1.39 22.13
CA ALA A 251 -32.41 -1.65 21.81
C ALA A 251 -32.81 -3.07 22.26
N TYR A 252 -34.01 -3.21 22.79
CA TYR A 252 -34.53 -4.45 23.34
C TYR A 252 -35.73 -4.94 22.54
N SER A 253 -35.67 -6.22 22.18
CA SER A 253 -36.73 -7.06 21.65
C SER A 253 -36.43 -8.51 22.02
N SER A 254 -37.35 -9.45 21.74
CA SER A 254 -37.15 -10.87 22.06
C SER A 254 -35.88 -11.47 21.44
N ALA A 255 -35.53 -11.05 20.21
CA ALA A 255 -34.29 -11.44 19.55
C ALA A 255 -33.02 -10.90 20.23
N GLN A 256 -33.11 -9.74 20.90
CA GLN A 256 -31.99 -9.09 21.59
C GLN A 256 -31.86 -9.50 23.07
N ALA A 257 -32.83 -10.19 23.65
CA ALA A 257 -32.83 -10.55 25.07
C ALA A 257 -31.65 -11.43 25.55
N PRO A 258 -31.15 -12.42 24.78
CA PRO A 258 -30.14 -13.35 25.29
C PRO A 258 -28.83 -12.68 25.70
N PHE A 259 -28.51 -12.74 26.99
CA PHE A 259 -27.32 -12.12 27.61
C PHE A 259 -27.30 -10.58 27.61
N PHE A 260 -28.45 -9.92 27.44
CA PHE A 260 -28.52 -8.46 27.37
C PHE A 260 -27.77 -7.76 28.52
N GLY A 261 -28.04 -8.20 29.77
CA GLY A 261 -27.43 -7.64 30.98
C GLY A 261 -25.95 -7.97 31.19
N ASN A 262 -25.32 -8.78 30.32
CA ASN A 262 -23.87 -8.98 30.33
C ASN A 262 -23.12 -7.93 29.51
N TYR A 263 -23.84 -7.19 28.65
CA TYR A 263 -23.25 -6.21 27.74
C TYR A 263 -23.69 -4.79 28.03
N TRP A 264 -24.98 -4.58 28.34
CA TRP A 264 -25.63 -3.27 28.27
C TRP A 264 -26.26 -2.85 29.59
N ASP A 265 -26.20 -1.55 29.90
CA ASP A 265 -26.70 -0.94 31.14
C ASP A 265 -27.75 0.16 30.92
N ALA A 266 -28.36 0.22 29.74
CA ALA A 266 -29.54 1.05 29.44
C ALA A 266 -30.40 0.39 28.36
N VAL A 267 -31.71 0.68 28.37
CA VAL A 267 -32.69 -0.05 27.55
C VAL A 267 -33.63 0.90 26.81
N THR A 268 -33.90 0.56 25.54
CA THR A 268 -34.91 1.21 24.71
C THR A 268 -35.73 0.12 24.00
N PRO A 269 -37.07 0.14 24.02
CA PRO A 269 -37.86 -0.83 23.25
C PRO A 269 -37.65 -0.57 21.74
N GLU A 270 -37.24 -1.59 20.98
CA GLU A 270 -36.95 -1.45 19.54
C GLU A 270 -38.20 -1.05 18.73
N ASN A 271 -39.34 -1.66 19.06
CA ASN A 271 -40.65 -1.35 18.45
C ASN A 271 -41.77 -1.20 19.48
N GLY A 272 -41.68 -1.85 20.64
CA GLY A 272 -42.76 -1.93 21.62
C GLY A 272 -43.29 -0.60 22.18
N GLY A 273 -42.56 0.52 22.03
CA GLY A 273 -43.03 1.85 22.45
C GLY A 273 -43.62 2.71 21.33
N LYS A 274 -43.63 2.23 20.07
CA LYS A 274 -44.18 2.96 18.93
C LYS A 274 -45.70 2.86 18.94
N TRP A 275 -46.40 3.95 18.63
CA TRP A 275 -47.85 4.04 18.81
C TRP A 275 -48.62 2.95 18.04
N GLY A 276 -48.27 2.65 16.78
CA GLY A 276 -48.94 1.60 16.01
C GLY A 276 -48.70 0.18 16.53
N SER A 277 -47.58 -0.06 17.21
CA SER A 277 -47.29 -1.35 17.85
C SER A 277 -48.12 -1.54 19.12
N VAL A 278 -48.36 -0.47 19.87
CA VAL A 278 -49.17 -0.52 21.09
C VAL A 278 -50.67 -0.47 20.77
N GLU A 279 -51.12 0.43 19.90
CA GLU A 279 -52.54 0.69 19.63
C GLU A 279 -52.90 0.45 18.16
N GLY A 280 -52.46 -0.69 17.60
CA GLY A 280 -52.77 -1.07 16.22
C GLY A 280 -54.29 -1.15 15.92
N THR A 281 -55.08 -1.45 16.95
CA THR A 281 -56.55 -1.37 16.93
C THR A 281 -56.99 -0.30 17.92
N ARG A 282 -57.77 0.69 17.46
CA ARG A 282 -58.21 1.83 18.27
C ARG A 282 -58.85 1.38 19.59
N GLY A 283 -58.33 1.87 20.71
CA GLY A 283 -58.81 1.54 22.06
C GLY A 283 -58.33 0.21 22.64
N THR A 284 -57.53 -0.58 21.91
CA THR A 284 -56.94 -1.83 22.39
C THR A 284 -55.41 -1.67 22.46
N TYR A 285 -54.86 -1.69 23.67
CA TYR A 285 -53.43 -1.50 23.90
C TYR A 285 -52.70 -2.83 24.14
N ASN A 286 -51.63 -3.07 23.38
CA ASN A 286 -50.70 -4.18 23.57
C ASN A 286 -49.36 -3.67 24.12
N TRP A 287 -49.19 -3.76 25.44
CA TRP A 287 -47.99 -3.30 26.13
C TRP A 287 -46.87 -4.35 26.27
N THR A 288 -47.07 -5.55 25.72
CA THR A 288 -46.21 -6.72 25.98
C THR A 288 -44.73 -6.45 25.75
N GLU A 289 -44.37 -5.86 24.60
CA GLU A 289 -42.97 -5.56 24.28
C GLU A 289 -42.40 -4.40 25.10
N ALA A 290 -43.22 -3.37 25.38
CA ALA A 290 -42.82 -2.23 26.21
C ALA A 290 -42.56 -2.65 27.66
N ASP A 291 -43.41 -3.50 28.22
CA ASP A 291 -43.25 -4.04 29.57
C ASP A 291 -42.04 -4.98 29.66
N ALA A 292 -41.77 -5.78 28.62
CA ALA A 292 -40.57 -6.60 28.55
C ALA A 292 -39.28 -5.77 28.54
N ALA A 293 -39.25 -4.67 27.76
CA ALA A 293 -38.13 -3.74 27.75
C ALA A 293 -37.97 -3.00 29.10
N TYR A 294 -39.08 -2.60 29.72
CA TYR A 294 -39.05 -1.97 31.05
C TYR A 294 -38.53 -2.94 32.12
N ALA A 295 -38.99 -4.19 32.11
CA ALA A 295 -38.52 -5.22 33.02
C ALA A 295 -37.01 -5.47 32.86
N GLN A 296 -36.49 -5.46 31.61
CA GLN A 296 -35.06 -5.54 31.37
C GLN A 296 -34.30 -4.34 31.94
N ALA A 297 -34.83 -3.13 31.82
CA ALA A 297 -34.22 -1.92 32.39
C ALA A 297 -34.13 -1.99 33.92
N VAL A 298 -35.20 -2.49 34.56
CA VAL A 298 -35.20 -2.76 36.01
C VAL A 298 -34.15 -3.80 36.37
N ALA A 299 -34.02 -4.88 35.59
CA ALA A 299 -33.05 -5.95 35.84
C ALA A 299 -31.59 -5.49 35.72
N THR A 300 -31.28 -4.56 34.81
CA THR A 300 -29.94 -3.98 34.66
C THR A 300 -29.64 -2.84 35.62
N GLY A 301 -30.66 -2.28 36.29
CA GLY A 301 -30.56 -1.05 37.09
C GLY A 301 -30.33 0.21 36.24
N GLY A 302 -30.49 0.08 34.92
CA GLY A 302 -30.18 1.09 33.92
C GLY A 302 -31.32 2.06 33.60
N PRO A 303 -31.04 3.15 32.84
CA PRO A 303 -32.08 4.03 32.33
C PRO A 303 -33.04 3.32 31.37
N PHE A 304 -34.34 3.60 31.50
CA PHE A 304 -35.36 3.24 30.50
C PHE A 304 -35.71 4.45 29.64
N ARG A 305 -35.49 4.34 28.32
CA ARG A 305 -35.93 5.34 27.34
C ARG A 305 -37.18 4.85 26.60
N PHE A 306 -38.29 5.56 26.74
CA PHE A 306 -39.51 5.27 25.98
C PHE A 306 -39.38 5.84 24.55
N HIS A 307 -39.46 4.95 23.57
CA HIS A 307 -39.31 5.27 22.15
C HIS A 307 -40.54 4.72 21.39
N THR A 308 -41.43 5.54 20.85
CA THR A 308 -41.48 7.03 20.82
C THR A 308 -42.93 7.51 20.82
N LEU A 309 -43.20 8.75 21.25
CA LEU A 309 -44.56 9.29 21.30
C LEU A 309 -45.08 9.73 19.93
N ILE A 310 -44.30 10.52 19.18
CA ILE A 310 -44.71 11.13 17.90
C ILE A 310 -43.65 10.82 16.84
N TRP A 311 -44.09 10.25 15.71
CA TRP A 311 -43.23 9.93 14.58
C TRP A 311 -44.07 9.79 13.30
N GLY A 312 -43.44 9.78 12.13
CA GLY A 312 -44.12 9.64 10.85
C GLY A 312 -44.19 8.22 10.31
N THR A 313 -43.80 7.18 11.04
CA THR A 313 -43.89 5.77 10.62
C THR A 313 -44.34 4.89 11.80
N GLN A 314 -44.83 3.68 11.52
CA GLN A 314 -45.37 2.75 12.52
C GLN A 314 -46.42 3.40 13.43
N GLN A 315 -47.22 4.30 12.86
CA GLN A 315 -48.36 4.93 13.52
C GLN A 315 -49.63 4.08 13.32
N PRO A 316 -50.64 4.18 14.19
CA PRO A 316 -51.89 3.48 13.98
C PRO A 316 -52.53 3.86 12.64
N THR A 317 -52.83 2.88 11.80
CA THR A 317 -53.35 3.11 10.44
C THR A 317 -54.75 3.75 10.45
N TRP A 318 -55.50 3.59 11.54
CA TRP A 318 -56.82 4.17 11.74
C TRP A 318 -56.82 5.69 11.99
N LEU A 319 -55.66 6.33 12.16
CA LEU A 319 -55.54 7.79 12.28
C LEU A 319 -55.74 8.51 10.94
N VAL A 320 -55.41 7.84 9.83
CA VAL A 320 -55.52 8.39 8.49
C VAL A 320 -57.00 8.50 8.11
N GLY A 321 -57.45 9.71 7.76
CA GLY A 321 -58.84 9.99 7.39
C GLY A 321 -59.72 10.52 8.53
N LEU A 322 -59.21 10.56 9.77
CA LEU A 322 -59.86 11.28 10.86
C LEU A 322 -59.79 12.80 10.67
N SER A 323 -60.74 13.54 11.26
CA SER A 323 -60.66 14.99 11.33
C SER A 323 -59.48 15.43 12.20
N GLN A 324 -58.97 16.65 12.02
CA GLN A 324 -57.87 17.17 12.85
C GLN A 324 -58.23 17.19 14.34
N ALA A 325 -59.49 17.47 14.69
CA ALA A 325 -59.97 17.46 16.07
C ALA A 325 -59.98 16.04 16.67
N ASP A 326 -60.39 15.04 15.87
CA ASP A 326 -60.38 13.63 16.29
C ASP A 326 -58.95 13.09 16.41
N GLN A 327 -58.04 13.50 15.51
CA GLN A 327 -56.62 13.19 15.60
C GLN A 327 -55.99 13.79 16.86
N LEU A 328 -56.27 15.07 17.16
CA LEU A 328 -55.79 15.71 18.38
C LEU A 328 -56.33 15.01 19.64
N THR A 329 -57.60 14.60 19.62
CA THR A 329 -58.20 13.81 20.69
C THR A 329 -57.48 12.48 20.88
N ALA A 330 -57.23 11.76 19.79
CA ALA A 330 -56.49 10.49 19.80
C ALA A 330 -55.05 10.67 20.32
N ILE A 331 -54.36 11.75 19.94
CA ILE A 331 -53.01 12.06 20.44
C ILE A 331 -53.02 12.30 21.96
N ASN A 332 -53.99 13.07 22.48
CA ASN A 332 -54.11 13.28 23.93
C ASN A 332 -54.43 11.99 24.67
N GLN A 333 -55.27 11.12 24.09
CA GLN A 333 -55.56 9.79 24.63
C GLN A 333 -54.33 8.88 24.64
N TRP A 334 -53.51 8.92 23.59
CA TRP A 334 -52.24 8.18 23.53
C TRP A 334 -51.27 8.63 24.63
N PHE A 335 -51.07 9.94 24.79
CA PHE A 335 -50.20 10.49 25.83
C PHE A 335 -50.72 10.12 27.24
N ALA A 336 -52.04 10.17 27.45
CA ALA A 336 -52.68 9.71 28.68
C ALA A 336 -52.46 8.21 28.92
N ALA A 337 -52.64 7.37 27.89
CA ALA A 337 -52.50 5.93 27.99
C ALA A 337 -51.06 5.51 28.36
N VAL A 338 -50.05 6.13 27.75
CA VAL A 338 -48.64 5.90 28.11
C VAL A 338 -48.37 6.35 29.55
N ARG A 339 -48.84 7.54 29.96
CA ARG A 339 -48.71 8.04 31.33
C ARG A 339 -49.35 7.07 32.33
N ASP A 340 -50.57 6.64 32.07
CA ASP A 340 -51.35 5.81 32.98
C ASP A 340 -50.78 4.39 33.09
N HIS A 341 -50.33 3.79 31.99
CA HIS A 341 -49.69 2.47 31.99
C HIS A 341 -48.36 2.45 32.74
N PHE A 342 -47.60 3.55 32.66
CA PHE A 342 -46.32 3.72 33.36
C PHE A 342 -46.43 4.52 34.67
N ALA A 343 -47.65 4.71 35.21
CA ALA A 343 -47.82 5.38 36.49
C ALA A 343 -47.09 4.61 37.61
N GLY A 344 -46.24 5.31 38.36
CA GLY A 344 -45.39 4.71 39.40
C GLY A 344 -44.16 3.95 38.88
N LYS A 345 -43.99 3.82 37.55
CA LYS A 345 -42.79 3.30 36.90
C LYS A 345 -41.83 4.45 36.58
N ARG A 346 -40.51 4.17 36.51
CA ARG A 346 -39.47 5.17 36.22
C ARG A 346 -39.21 5.21 34.71
N ILE A 347 -39.77 6.21 34.02
CA ILE A 347 -39.34 6.55 32.66
C ILE A 347 -38.26 7.64 32.76
N ASP A 348 -37.02 7.30 32.43
CA ASP A 348 -35.90 8.25 32.50
C ASP A 348 -35.91 9.26 31.36
N PHE A 349 -36.19 8.77 30.15
CA PHE A 349 -36.22 9.56 28.92
C PHE A 349 -37.44 9.20 28.09
N ILE A 350 -37.97 10.22 27.40
CA ILE A 350 -39.01 10.04 26.38
C ILE A 350 -38.52 10.67 25.09
N ASP A 351 -38.43 9.87 24.04
CA ASP A 351 -38.29 10.37 22.67
C ASP A 351 -39.65 10.94 22.27
N VAL A 352 -39.82 12.25 22.43
CA VAL A 352 -41.12 12.91 22.23
C VAL A 352 -41.46 12.98 20.76
N VAL A 353 -40.52 13.48 19.95
CA VAL A 353 -40.62 13.52 18.49
C VAL A 353 -39.38 12.86 17.91
N ASN A 354 -39.60 11.83 17.09
CA ASN A 354 -38.56 11.21 16.28
C ASN A 354 -38.59 11.76 14.86
N GLU A 355 -37.41 11.99 14.28
CA GLU A 355 -37.17 12.33 12.86
C GLU A 355 -37.97 13.53 12.32
N PRO A 356 -37.99 14.69 13.01
CA PRO A 356 -38.79 15.84 12.59
C PRO A 356 -38.42 16.37 11.20
N THR A 357 -37.17 16.20 10.76
CA THR A 357 -36.68 16.70 9.45
C THR A 357 -36.73 15.65 8.34
N HIS A 358 -36.95 14.38 8.68
CA HIS A 358 -36.96 13.26 7.73
C HIS A 358 -38.32 12.60 7.57
N GLN A 359 -38.95 12.22 8.69
CA GLN A 359 -40.22 11.48 8.72
C GLN A 359 -41.25 12.21 9.60
N PRO A 360 -41.65 13.45 9.26
CA PRO A 360 -42.78 14.08 9.93
C PRO A 360 -44.08 13.29 9.68
N PRO A 361 -45.08 13.35 10.58
CA PRO A 361 -46.34 12.61 10.48
C PRO A 361 -47.31 13.21 9.44
N VAL A 362 -46.87 13.26 8.19
CA VAL A 362 -47.63 13.70 7.01
C VAL A 362 -48.18 12.50 6.25
N VAL A 363 -49.28 12.69 5.53
CA VAL A 363 -49.78 11.66 4.61
C VAL A 363 -48.78 11.47 3.48
N ARG A 364 -48.28 10.24 3.30
CA ARG A 364 -47.37 9.86 2.21
C ARG A 364 -48.01 8.80 1.33
N ALA A 365 -47.88 8.98 0.01
CA ALA A 365 -48.45 8.06 -0.96
C ALA A 365 -47.89 6.64 -0.75
N GLY A 366 -48.77 5.65 -0.64
CA GLY A 366 -48.39 4.24 -0.47
C GLY A 366 -47.92 3.84 0.94
N VAL A 367 -47.99 4.73 1.94
CA VAL A 367 -47.57 4.45 3.32
C VAL A 367 -48.77 4.52 4.26
N ALA A 368 -49.30 3.36 4.66
CA ALA A 368 -50.54 3.28 5.44
C ALA A 368 -50.39 3.74 6.90
N ASP A 369 -49.20 3.60 7.48
CA ASP A 369 -48.86 3.86 8.88
C ASP A 369 -48.12 5.18 9.07
N CYS A 370 -48.36 6.16 8.20
CA CYS A 370 -47.70 7.48 8.20
C CYS A 370 -48.22 8.47 9.26
N GLY A 371 -49.29 8.10 9.98
CA GLY A 371 -49.95 8.93 10.99
C GLY A 371 -50.84 10.02 10.40
N GLY A 372 -50.31 10.87 9.52
CA GLY A 372 -51.07 11.90 8.81
C GLY A 372 -51.70 12.97 9.71
N TYR A 373 -51.14 13.21 10.89
CA TYR A 373 -51.73 14.05 11.95
C TYR A 373 -50.94 15.34 12.26
N ILE A 374 -49.96 15.72 11.43
CA ILE A 374 -49.15 16.93 11.66
C ILE A 374 -50.01 18.20 11.83
N ALA A 375 -51.13 18.31 11.10
CA ALA A 375 -52.01 19.47 11.14
C ALA A 375 -52.77 19.56 12.47
N ALA A 376 -53.13 18.42 13.07
CA ALA A 376 -53.78 18.36 14.38
C ALA A 376 -52.89 18.92 15.51
N LEU A 377 -51.57 18.92 15.31
CA LEU A 377 -50.58 19.48 16.21
C LEU A 377 -50.22 20.94 15.89
N GLY A 378 -50.85 21.57 14.89
CA GLY A 378 -50.60 22.96 14.48
C GLY A 378 -49.78 23.12 13.19
N GLY A 379 -49.34 22.01 12.57
CA GLY A 379 -48.57 22.05 11.33
C GLY A 379 -47.25 22.81 11.47
N SER A 380 -46.81 23.48 10.40
CA SER A 380 -45.62 24.35 10.45
C SER A 380 -45.84 25.58 11.33
N GLY A 381 -47.07 26.07 11.44
CA GLY A 381 -47.43 27.27 12.19
C GLY A 381 -46.52 28.48 11.90
N THR A 382 -46.27 29.30 12.92
CA THR A 382 -45.51 30.56 12.75
C THR A 382 -44.00 30.40 12.90
N THR A 383 -43.53 29.38 13.64
CA THR A 383 -42.10 29.13 13.83
C THR A 383 -41.53 28.16 12.80
N GLY A 384 -42.38 27.61 11.92
CA GLY A 384 -42.04 26.52 10.99
C GLY A 384 -42.07 25.12 11.63
N TRP A 385 -42.22 25.05 12.97
CA TRP A 385 -42.08 23.82 13.76
C TRP A 385 -43.11 23.72 14.89
N ASP A 386 -44.25 24.40 14.76
CA ASP A 386 -45.27 24.48 15.83
C ASP A 386 -45.79 23.09 16.22
N TRP A 387 -45.90 22.15 15.27
CA TRP A 387 -46.27 20.76 15.59
C TRP A 387 -45.30 20.08 16.57
N VAL A 388 -43.99 20.32 16.44
CA VAL A 388 -42.97 19.81 17.39
C VAL A 388 -43.16 20.48 18.74
N ILE A 389 -43.35 21.81 18.75
CA ILE A 389 -43.56 22.57 19.99
C ILE A 389 -44.79 22.06 20.74
N THR A 390 -45.92 21.87 20.06
CA THR A 390 -47.16 21.32 20.62
C THR A 390 -46.94 19.92 21.19
N SER A 391 -46.24 19.02 20.46
CA SER A 391 -45.92 17.68 20.97
C SER A 391 -45.12 17.73 22.28
N PHE A 392 -44.14 18.62 22.38
CA PHE A 392 -43.35 18.77 23.62
C PHE A 392 -44.11 19.48 24.74
N GLN A 393 -45.04 20.39 24.44
CA GLN A 393 -45.95 20.96 25.45
C GLN A 393 -46.83 19.88 26.07
N LEU A 394 -47.43 19.03 25.23
CA LEU A 394 -48.19 17.87 25.69
C LEU A 394 -47.29 16.93 26.51
N ALA A 395 -46.08 16.61 26.02
CA ALA A 395 -45.19 15.71 26.75
C ALA A 395 -44.81 16.28 28.12
N ARG A 396 -44.54 17.59 28.23
CA ARG A 396 -44.23 18.22 29.52
C ARG A 396 -45.43 18.21 30.47
N GLN A 397 -46.65 18.33 29.94
CA GLN A 397 -47.88 18.22 30.73
C GLN A 397 -48.13 16.80 31.26
N TYR A 398 -47.98 15.78 30.41
CA TYR A 398 -48.28 14.39 30.78
C TYR A 398 -47.13 13.69 31.53
N PHE A 399 -45.88 14.10 31.29
CA PHE A 399 -44.68 13.45 31.83
C PHE A 399 -43.74 14.47 32.51
N PRO A 400 -44.17 15.16 33.59
CA PRO A 400 -43.39 16.22 34.22
C PRO A 400 -42.05 15.74 34.84
N ASN A 401 -41.92 14.44 35.09
CA ASN A 401 -40.75 13.86 35.76
C ASN A 401 -39.75 13.18 34.81
N ALA A 402 -40.11 12.97 33.54
CA ALA A 402 -39.23 12.35 32.54
C ALA A 402 -38.42 13.42 31.81
N LYS A 403 -37.20 13.08 31.37
CA LYS A 403 -36.42 13.94 30.49
C LYS A 403 -36.93 13.83 29.06
N LEU A 404 -37.23 14.97 28.44
CA LEU A 404 -37.79 15.02 27.10
C LEU A 404 -36.69 15.17 26.06
N MET A 405 -36.66 14.25 25.10
CA MET A 405 -35.64 14.15 24.06
C MET A 405 -36.25 14.38 22.66
N LEU A 406 -35.54 15.15 21.85
CA LEU A 406 -35.74 15.22 20.40
C LEU A 406 -34.76 14.23 19.75
N ASN A 407 -35.18 13.43 18.77
CA ASN A 407 -34.32 12.42 18.14
C ASN A 407 -34.32 12.52 16.61
N GLU A 408 -33.16 12.32 15.95
CA GLU A 408 -33.00 12.49 14.50
C GLU A 408 -31.75 11.77 13.98
N TYR A 409 -31.78 11.36 12.70
CA TYR A 409 -30.62 10.82 11.99
C TYR A 409 -29.97 11.82 11.03
N SER A 410 -28.74 11.50 10.63
CA SER A 410 -27.92 12.28 9.69
C SER A 410 -27.62 13.73 10.11
N VAL A 411 -27.81 14.06 11.39
CA VAL A 411 -27.33 15.32 11.97
C VAL A 411 -25.84 15.25 12.28
N GLU A 412 -25.29 14.05 12.37
CA GLU A 412 -23.89 13.72 12.59
C GLU A 412 -23.05 13.84 11.31
N ASN A 413 -23.62 13.72 10.12
CA ASN A 413 -22.89 13.80 8.85
C ASN A 413 -23.27 15.00 7.96
N GLU A 414 -24.47 15.57 8.11
CA GLU A 414 -24.92 16.68 7.27
C GLU A 414 -24.99 18.03 8.01
N PRO A 415 -24.12 19.00 7.66
CA PRO A 415 -24.07 20.28 8.36
C PRO A 415 -25.37 21.11 8.31
N ALA A 416 -26.07 21.10 7.17
CA ALA A 416 -27.33 21.84 7.02
C ALA A 416 -28.46 21.26 7.90
N ARG A 417 -28.47 19.94 8.03
CA ARG A 417 -29.38 19.19 8.91
C ARG A 417 -29.09 19.51 10.36
N ALA A 418 -27.81 19.44 10.76
CA ALA A 418 -27.36 19.79 12.11
C ALA A 418 -27.79 21.21 12.49
N ALA A 419 -27.64 22.19 11.60
CA ALA A 419 -28.06 23.57 11.83
C ALA A 419 -29.59 23.72 12.01
N THR A 420 -30.37 23.01 11.18
CA THR A 420 -31.84 22.98 11.29
C THR A 420 -32.25 22.35 12.62
N TYR A 421 -31.60 21.25 13.01
CA TYR A 421 -31.87 20.54 14.24
C TYR A 421 -31.54 21.38 15.49
N VAL A 422 -30.42 22.11 15.48
CA VAL A 422 -30.08 23.12 16.49
C VAL A 422 -31.15 24.22 16.58
N THR A 423 -31.72 24.65 15.46
CA THR A 423 -32.81 25.65 15.44
C THR A 423 -34.04 25.13 16.18
N ILE A 424 -34.48 23.91 15.89
CA ILE A 424 -35.62 23.26 16.57
C ILE A 424 -35.33 23.10 18.07
N ALA A 425 -34.15 22.57 18.42
CA ALA A 425 -33.74 22.39 19.81
C ALA A 425 -33.73 23.72 20.58
N ASN A 426 -33.27 24.82 19.96
CA ASN A 426 -33.28 26.14 20.60
C ASN A 426 -34.70 26.72 20.76
N LEU A 427 -35.62 26.48 19.83
CA LEU A 427 -37.03 26.87 19.98
C LEU A 427 -37.68 26.18 21.19
N LEU A 428 -37.40 24.89 21.38
CA LEU A 428 -37.87 24.11 22.53
C LEU A 428 -37.17 24.54 23.83
N LYS A 429 -35.85 24.75 23.79
CA LYS A 429 -35.04 25.16 24.95
C LYS A 429 -35.48 26.52 25.48
N ALA A 430 -35.75 27.48 24.60
CA ALA A 430 -36.25 28.81 24.96
C ALA A 430 -37.61 28.78 25.69
N ARG A 431 -38.34 27.66 25.60
CA ARG A 431 -39.64 27.44 26.25
C ARG A 431 -39.57 26.47 27.44
N GLY A 432 -38.37 25.98 27.81
CA GLY A 432 -38.21 24.98 28.87
C GLY A 432 -38.77 23.60 28.53
N LEU A 433 -38.91 23.29 27.24
CA LEU A 433 -39.63 22.10 26.78
C LEU A 433 -38.73 20.88 26.49
N ILE A 434 -37.42 21.04 26.34
CA ILE A 434 -36.48 19.96 25.98
C ILE A 434 -35.38 19.81 27.04
N ASP A 435 -34.95 18.58 27.28
CA ASP A 435 -33.90 18.24 28.24
C ASP A 435 -32.67 17.58 27.59
N ALA A 436 -32.83 16.99 26.40
CA ALA A 436 -31.76 16.26 25.72
C ALA A 436 -31.91 16.24 24.19
N ILE A 437 -30.78 16.07 23.49
CA ILE A 437 -30.73 15.88 22.03
C ILE A 437 -30.25 14.45 21.74
N GLY A 438 -31.06 13.70 21.00
CA GLY A 438 -30.77 12.39 20.44
C GLY A 438 -30.21 12.49 19.03
N ILE A 439 -29.25 11.63 18.73
CA ILE A 439 -28.54 11.49 17.46
C ILE A 439 -28.52 9.99 17.14
N GLN A 440 -29.22 9.55 16.10
CA GLN A 440 -29.37 8.10 15.87
C GLN A 440 -28.01 7.42 15.67
N GLY A 441 -27.18 7.92 14.75
CA GLY A 441 -25.83 7.37 14.54
C GLY A 441 -25.83 6.02 13.83
N HIS A 442 -26.75 5.84 12.86
CA HIS A 442 -26.78 4.65 12.02
C HIS A 442 -25.62 4.59 11.02
N SER A 443 -25.32 3.37 10.58
CA SER A 443 -24.27 3.06 9.60
C SER A 443 -24.35 3.90 8.33
N PHE A 444 -25.55 4.13 7.79
CA PHE A 444 -25.73 4.88 6.54
C PHE A 444 -25.35 6.37 6.66
N SER A 445 -25.35 6.95 7.87
CA SER A 445 -24.82 8.29 8.12
C SER A 445 -23.30 8.28 8.30
N LEU A 446 -22.71 7.17 8.75
CA LEU A 446 -21.37 7.15 9.33
C LEU A 446 -20.32 6.44 8.46
N ALA A 447 -20.71 5.41 7.71
CA ALA A 447 -19.82 4.49 7.02
C ALA A 447 -18.88 5.20 6.02
N SER A 448 -19.40 6.17 5.27
CA SER A 448 -18.65 6.94 4.27
C SER A 448 -18.28 8.37 4.72
N THR A 449 -18.69 8.78 5.92
CA THR A 449 -18.47 10.14 6.41
C THR A 449 -17.11 10.28 7.07
N SER A 450 -16.37 11.34 6.72
CA SER A 450 -15.07 11.63 7.31
C SER A 450 -15.20 11.94 8.81
N THR A 451 -14.20 11.53 9.59
CA THR A 451 -14.18 11.76 11.05
C THR A 451 -14.19 13.26 11.40
N ALA A 452 -13.55 14.09 10.58
CA ALA A 452 -13.58 15.55 10.71
C ALA A 452 -14.99 16.13 10.53
N SER A 453 -15.77 15.64 9.57
CA SER A 453 -17.16 16.09 9.36
C SER A 453 -18.04 15.71 10.56
N ILE A 454 -17.89 14.47 11.05
CA ILE A 454 -18.60 14.00 12.25
C ILE A 454 -18.28 14.89 13.45
N GLN A 455 -16.99 15.15 13.70
CA GLN A 455 -16.57 16.01 14.81
C GLN A 455 -17.12 17.45 14.70
N ALA A 456 -17.11 18.04 13.50
CA ALA A 456 -17.62 19.39 13.29
C ALA A 456 -19.13 19.51 13.57
N ASN A 457 -19.91 18.53 13.13
CA ASN A 457 -21.35 18.49 13.40
C ASN A 457 -21.62 18.23 14.89
N MET A 458 -20.87 17.32 15.51
CA MET A 458 -20.97 17.10 16.96
C MET A 458 -20.65 18.36 17.77
N ALA A 459 -19.67 19.16 17.35
CA ALA A 459 -19.39 20.45 17.97
C ALA A 459 -20.54 21.45 17.79
N THR A 460 -21.17 21.47 16.61
CA THR A 460 -22.35 22.29 16.32
C THR A 460 -23.53 21.94 17.23
N LEU A 461 -23.79 20.64 17.42
CA LEU A 461 -24.85 20.15 18.31
C LEU A 461 -24.55 20.46 19.78
N ALA A 462 -23.29 20.27 20.21
CA ALA A 462 -22.84 20.54 21.57
C ALA A 462 -22.97 22.04 21.96
N ALA A 463 -22.88 22.96 20.98
CA ALA A 463 -23.04 24.40 21.21
C ALA A 463 -24.43 24.81 21.71
N THR A 464 -25.43 23.92 21.62
CA THR A 464 -26.74 24.14 22.24
C THR A 464 -26.69 24.15 23.78
N ASN A 465 -25.62 23.60 24.38
CA ASN A 465 -25.48 23.30 25.81
C ASN A 465 -26.53 22.32 26.35
N LEU A 466 -27.19 21.56 25.48
CA LEU A 466 -28.01 20.41 25.88
C LEU A 466 -27.15 19.13 25.88
N PRO A 467 -27.41 18.17 26.78
CA PRO A 467 -26.74 16.88 26.76
C PRO A 467 -27.08 16.11 25.48
N LEU A 468 -26.06 15.52 24.86
CA LEU A 468 -26.20 14.70 23.66
C LEU A 468 -26.28 13.22 24.03
N TYR A 469 -27.06 12.46 23.28
CA TYR A 469 -27.17 11.01 23.39
C TYR A 469 -27.09 10.41 21.99
N VAL A 470 -26.24 9.41 21.80
CA VAL A 470 -26.29 8.61 20.57
C VAL A 470 -27.32 7.50 20.79
N THR A 471 -28.38 7.49 20.01
CA THR A 471 -29.64 6.83 20.39
C THR A 471 -29.87 5.50 19.68
N GLU A 472 -29.30 5.29 18.50
CA GLU A 472 -29.59 4.15 17.62
C GLU A 472 -28.32 3.71 16.87
N PHE A 473 -27.21 3.58 17.60
CA PHE A 473 -25.90 3.35 16.99
C PHE A 473 -25.78 1.95 16.38
N ASP A 474 -25.38 1.88 15.12
CA ASP A 474 -25.00 0.65 14.45
C ASP A 474 -23.98 0.92 13.33
N LEU A 475 -23.19 -0.09 12.99
CA LEU A 475 -22.23 -0.04 11.88
C LEU A 475 -22.28 -1.37 11.12
N ASP A 476 -22.53 -1.27 9.82
CA ASP A 476 -22.62 -2.41 8.91
C ASP A 476 -21.26 -3.12 8.77
N GLY A 477 -21.31 -4.39 8.39
CA GLY A 477 -20.11 -5.16 8.06
C GLY A 477 -20.40 -6.63 7.82
N LEU A 478 -20.48 -7.02 6.55
CA LEU A 478 -20.58 -8.43 6.16
C LEU A 478 -19.28 -9.19 6.46
N ALA A 479 -18.13 -8.50 6.36
CA ALA A 479 -16.85 -8.99 6.82
C ALA A 479 -16.48 -8.40 8.19
N ASP A 480 -15.95 -9.23 9.07
CA ASP A 480 -15.59 -8.82 10.43
C ASP A 480 -14.51 -7.72 10.48
N ALA A 481 -13.56 -7.75 9.53
CA ALA A 481 -12.51 -6.74 9.45
C ALA A 481 -13.08 -5.34 9.16
N ASP A 482 -14.08 -5.25 8.27
CA ASP A 482 -14.72 -3.98 7.90
C ASP A 482 -15.54 -3.42 9.06
N GLN A 483 -16.32 -4.28 9.72
CA GLN A 483 -17.10 -3.89 10.89
C GLN A 483 -16.17 -3.37 12.00
N LEU A 484 -15.11 -4.10 12.31
CA LEU A 484 -14.12 -3.72 13.31
C LEU A 484 -13.46 -2.38 12.98
N ALA A 485 -13.04 -2.17 11.73
CA ALA A 485 -12.43 -0.93 11.30
C ALA A 485 -13.38 0.26 11.44
N ASN A 486 -14.66 0.10 11.12
CA ASN A 486 -15.66 1.15 11.30
C ASN A 486 -15.92 1.46 12.79
N TYR A 487 -16.03 0.44 13.65
CA TYR A 487 -16.17 0.66 15.09
C TYR A 487 -14.97 1.41 15.67
N GLN A 488 -13.74 1.01 15.27
CA GLN A 488 -12.50 1.69 15.67
C GLN A 488 -12.44 3.15 15.19
N ARG A 489 -13.00 3.44 14.02
CA ARG A 489 -13.01 4.78 13.44
C ARG A 489 -14.03 5.71 14.08
N VAL A 490 -15.24 5.21 14.38
CA VAL A 490 -16.40 6.05 14.68
C VAL A 490 -16.80 6.04 16.15
N PHE A 491 -16.83 4.87 16.79
CA PHE A 491 -17.28 4.77 18.18
C PHE A 491 -16.50 5.69 19.14
N PRO A 492 -15.16 5.83 19.03
CA PRO A 492 -14.39 6.75 19.85
C PRO A 492 -14.84 8.22 19.73
N LEU A 493 -15.26 8.66 18.54
CA LEU A 493 -15.69 10.04 18.32
C LEU A 493 -16.90 10.41 19.17
N PHE A 494 -17.77 9.44 19.46
CA PHE A 494 -18.94 9.63 20.31
C PHE A 494 -18.63 9.33 21.77
N TRP A 495 -17.96 8.21 22.04
CA TRP A 495 -17.67 7.77 23.40
C TRP A 495 -16.77 8.75 24.15
N GLU A 496 -15.79 9.33 23.47
CA GLU A 496 -14.85 10.30 24.04
C GLU A 496 -15.39 11.74 24.04
N ASN A 497 -16.46 12.04 23.30
CA ASN A 497 -17.01 13.40 23.27
C ASN A 497 -17.63 13.80 24.63
N PRO A 498 -17.21 14.93 25.22
CA PRO A 498 -17.66 15.34 26.55
C PRO A 498 -19.09 15.89 26.58
N ALA A 499 -19.74 16.14 25.44
CA ALA A 499 -21.17 16.48 25.39
C ALA A 499 -22.07 15.24 25.38
N VAL A 500 -21.53 14.07 24.99
CA VAL A 500 -22.28 12.81 24.94
C VAL A 500 -22.40 12.18 26.33
N ARG A 501 -23.62 11.85 26.75
CA ARG A 501 -23.99 11.31 28.07
C ARG A 501 -24.44 9.85 28.06
N GLY A 502 -24.56 9.25 26.89
CA GLY A 502 -24.85 7.83 26.71
C GLY A 502 -24.90 7.45 25.24
N ILE A 503 -24.66 6.17 24.96
CA ILE A 503 -24.78 5.58 23.62
C ILE A 503 -25.71 4.36 23.74
N THR A 504 -26.65 4.20 22.83
CA THR A 504 -27.54 3.04 22.73
C THR A 504 -27.28 2.36 21.38
N MET A 505 -26.91 1.08 21.40
CA MET A 505 -26.80 0.26 20.19
C MET A 505 -28.17 -0.07 19.63
N TRP A 506 -28.37 -0.02 18.31
CA TRP A 506 -29.65 -0.40 17.70
C TRP A 506 -29.75 -1.90 17.41
N GLY A 507 -29.62 -2.68 18.47
CA GLY A 507 -29.48 -4.13 18.40
C GLY A 507 -28.03 -4.58 18.36
N TYR A 508 -27.78 -5.82 18.76
CA TYR A 508 -26.44 -6.42 18.78
C TYR A 508 -26.43 -7.88 18.35
N ARG A 509 -27.57 -8.57 18.35
CA ARG A 509 -27.74 -9.94 17.85
C ARG A 509 -28.54 -9.94 16.56
N VAL A 510 -28.37 -10.98 15.76
CA VAL A 510 -29.25 -11.26 14.60
C VAL A 510 -30.73 -11.11 14.96
N GLY A 511 -31.54 -10.59 14.04
CA GLY A 511 -32.97 -10.31 14.24
C GLY A 511 -33.29 -8.84 14.52
N HIS A 512 -32.29 -7.96 14.59
CA HIS A 512 -32.49 -6.50 14.60
C HIS A 512 -32.62 -5.92 13.19
N TRP A 513 -33.03 -4.64 13.09
CA TRP A 513 -33.31 -3.95 11.81
C TRP A 513 -32.25 -4.15 10.73
N ARG A 514 -30.95 -4.04 11.07
CA ARG A 514 -29.85 -4.07 10.09
C ARG A 514 -29.13 -5.43 10.01
N THR A 515 -29.82 -6.52 10.32
CA THR A 515 -29.26 -7.88 10.26
C THR A 515 -28.72 -8.22 8.86
N ALA A 516 -29.44 -7.83 7.80
CA ALA A 516 -29.04 -8.14 6.42
C ALA A 516 -27.74 -7.42 5.98
N GLN A 517 -27.38 -6.32 6.65
CA GLN A 517 -26.15 -5.56 6.40
C GLN A 517 -24.99 -6.01 7.29
N GLY A 518 -25.18 -7.06 8.09
CA GLY A 518 -24.17 -7.58 9.01
C GLY A 518 -23.84 -6.60 10.14
N ALA A 519 -24.81 -5.82 10.63
CA ALA A 519 -24.58 -4.88 11.73
C ALA A 519 -24.64 -5.52 13.13
N ASN A 520 -25.02 -6.80 13.24
CA ASN A 520 -24.98 -7.52 14.52
C ASN A 520 -23.54 -7.60 15.05
N LEU A 521 -23.38 -7.50 16.36
CA LEU A 521 -22.12 -7.58 17.11
C LEU A 521 -21.86 -8.97 17.70
N ALA A 522 -22.92 -9.76 17.89
CA ALA A 522 -22.88 -11.16 18.25
C ALA A 522 -23.63 -12.01 17.21
N ASN A 523 -23.14 -13.22 16.98
CA ASN A 523 -23.71 -14.17 16.05
C ASN A 523 -24.94 -14.87 16.66
N ALA A 524 -25.64 -15.67 15.84
CA ALA A 524 -26.83 -16.41 16.27
C ALA A 524 -26.53 -17.40 17.43
N ASP A 525 -25.31 -17.95 17.46
CA ASP A 525 -24.80 -18.84 18.51
C ASP A 525 -24.20 -18.10 19.72
N ASN A 526 -24.35 -16.77 19.75
CA ASN A 526 -23.84 -15.83 20.76
C ASN A 526 -22.33 -15.61 20.73
N THR A 527 -21.59 -16.22 19.80
CA THR A 527 -20.16 -15.88 19.64
C THR A 527 -20.02 -14.40 19.30
N GLU A 528 -19.06 -13.76 19.95
CA GLU A 528 -18.82 -12.33 19.77
C GLU A 528 -18.02 -12.09 18.50
N ARG A 529 -18.46 -11.12 17.71
CA ARG A 529 -17.68 -10.67 16.56
C ARG A 529 -16.52 -9.80 17.02
N PRO A 530 -15.45 -9.66 16.22
CA PRO A 530 -14.27 -8.87 16.60
C PRO A 530 -14.59 -7.44 17.05
N ALA A 531 -15.60 -6.80 16.46
CA ALA A 531 -16.07 -5.47 16.85
C ALA A 531 -16.59 -5.42 18.31
N LEU A 532 -17.33 -6.45 18.77
CA LEU A 532 -17.85 -6.53 20.13
C LEU A 532 -16.75 -6.79 21.16
N VAL A 533 -15.81 -7.67 20.82
CA VAL A 533 -14.61 -7.93 21.63
C VAL A 533 -13.79 -6.65 21.79
N TRP A 534 -13.55 -5.94 20.69
CA TRP A 534 -12.86 -4.65 20.70
C TRP A 534 -13.61 -3.62 21.54
N LEU A 535 -14.93 -3.50 21.36
CA LEU A 535 -15.77 -2.56 22.09
C LEU A 535 -15.70 -2.77 23.60
N ARG A 536 -15.79 -4.01 24.07
CA ARG A 536 -15.60 -4.35 25.50
C ARG A 536 -14.29 -3.78 26.01
N ASN A 537 -13.19 -4.12 25.36
CA ASN A 537 -11.85 -3.77 25.81
C ASN A 537 -11.62 -2.26 25.76
N TYR A 538 -12.13 -1.61 24.71
CA TYR A 538 -12.04 -0.17 24.53
C TYR A 538 -12.81 0.58 25.63
N VAL A 539 -14.05 0.19 25.91
CA VAL A 539 -14.87 0.81 26.97
C VAL A 539 -14.30 0.53 28.37
N ALA A 540 -13.81 -0.69 28.60
CA ALA A 540 -13.19 -1.09 29.87
C ALA A 540 -11.91 -0.29 30.16
N SER A 541 -11.18 0.15 29.12
CA SER A 541 -9.94 0.92 29.29
C SER A 541 -10.15 2.15 30.18
N THR A 542 -9.28 2.30 31.18
CA THR A 542 -9.26 3.44 32.10
C THR A 542 -7.83 3.95 32.09
N TYR A 543 -7.60 5.09 31.45
CA TYR A 543 -6.28 5.72 31.43
C TYR A 543 -6.12 6.49 32.73
N THR A 544 -5.04 6.26 33.46
CA THR A 544 -4.76 6.89 34.76
C THR A 544 -3.61 7.90 34.68
N GLY A 545 -3.17 8.25 33.46
CA GLY A 545 -2.04 9.14 33.20
C GLY A 545 -2.45 10.46 32.53
N PRO A 546 -1.53 11.44 32.47
CA PRO A 546 -1.80 12.78 31.96
C PRO A 546 -2.36 12.74 30.54
N MET A 547 -3.45 13.49 30.32
CA MET A 547 -4.13 13.57 29.04
C MET A 547 -3.82 14.89 28.36
N TRP A 548 -3.54 14.82 27.06
CA TRP A 548 -3.40 15.99 26.21
C TRP A 548 -4.77 16.56 25.83
N THR A 549 -5.00 17.84 26.10
CA THR A 549 -6.21 18.57 25.71
C THR A 549 -5.98 19.48 24.51
N GLY A 550 -4.77 20.02 24.35
CA GLY A 550 -4.44 20.93 23.26
C GLY A 550 -5.22 22.24 23.28
N ASN A 551 -5.75 22.67 24.43
CA ASN A 551 -6.64 23.83 24.52
C ASN A 551 -5.96 25.18 24.24
N THR A 552 -4.64 25.27 24.42
CA THR A 552 -3.88 26.53 24.31
C THR A 552 -3.01 26.59 23.06
N SER A 553 -2.29 25.51 22.76
CA SER A 553 -1.33 25.46 21.64
C SER A 553 -0.92 24.01 21.32
N SER A 554 -0.07 23.81 20.31
CA SER A 554 0.57 22.52 20.04
C SER A 554 1.82 22.24 20.89
N ALA A 555 2.42 23.27 21.50
CA ALA A 555 3.67 23.12 22.26
C ALA A 555 3.54 22.17 23.46
N TRP A 556 4.33 21.08 23.46
CA TRP A 556 4.37 20.06 24.52
C TRP A 556 4.60 20.65 25.92
N SER A 557 5.46 21.67 26.01
CA SER A 557 5.89 22.31 27.26
C SER A 557 4.87 23.27 27.88
N THR A 558 3.72 23.51 27.23
CA THR A 558 2.66 24.36 27.77
C THR A 558 1.75 23.54 28.70
N ALA A 559 1.87 23.77 30.01
CA ALA A 559 1.13 23.02 31.04
C ALA A 559 -0.40 23.06 30.85
N SER A 560 -0.97 24.16 30.36
CA SER A 560 -2.41 24.29 30.11
C SER A 560 -2.95 23.41 28.96
N ASN A 561 -2.06 22.73 28.23
CA ASN A 561 -2.44 21.69 27.29
C ASN A 561 -2.59 20.30 27.95
N TRP A 562 -2.24 20.15 29.23
CA TRP A 562 -2.24 18.88 29.95
C TRP A 562 -3.17 18.89 31.13
N ILE A 563 -3.86 17.78 31.38
CA ILE A 563 -4.65 17.59 32.59
C ILE A 563 -4.18 16.32 33.31
N ALA A 564 -4.11 16.38 34.64
CA ALA A 564 -3.93 15.18 35.46
C ALA A 564 -5.20 14.31 35.35
N ASN A 565 -5.07 13.09 34.84
CA ASN A 565 -6.18 12.13 34.83
C ASN A 565 -6.11 11.27 36.09
N ASN A 566 -6.81 11.69 37.16
CA ASN A 566 -6.82 11.01 38.47
C ASN A 566 -7.67 9.72 38.47
N GLY A 567 -7.42 8.82 37.50
CA GLY A 567 -8.19 7.58 37.33
C GLY A 567 -9.60 7.78 36.78
N ALA A 568 -9.85 8.92 36.14
CA ALA A 568 -11.08 9.14 35.41
C ALA A 568 -10.99 8.43 34.04
N PRO A 569 -12.08 7.88 33.50
CA PRO A 569 -12.06 7.30 32.16
C PRO A 569 -11.63 8.34 31.12
N ALA A 570 -11.13 7.89 29.96
CA ALA A 570 -10.59 8.74 28.88
C ALA A 570 -11.51 9.89 28.41
N ASN A 571 -12.77 9.88 28.86
CA ASN A 571 -13.86 10.76 28.48
C ASN A 571 -14.47 11.52 29.68
N ALA A 572 -13.84 11.50 30.86
CA ALA A 572 -14.36 12.19 32.02
C ALA A 572 -14.38 13.70 31.78
N LEU A 573 -15.53 14.33 32.07
CA LEU A 573 -15.68 15.77 32.11
C LEU A 573 -14.60 16.37 33.02
N VAL A 574 -13.62 17.01 32.42
CA VAL A 574 -12.69 17.88 33.13
C VAL A 574 -13.52 19.05 33.65
N SER A 575 -13.88 19.01 34.93
CA SER A 575 -14.36 20.23 35.58
C SER A 575 -13.30 21.32 35.36
N ARG A 576 -13.69 22.58 35.19
CA ARG A 576 -12.77 23.74 35.07
C ARG A 576 -11.79 23.92 36.26
N ASN A 577 -11.73 22.97 37.18
CA ASN A 577 -10.95 22.94 38.41
C ASN A 577 -9.84 21.87 38.42
N SER A 578 -9.53 21.24 37.28
CA SER A 578 -8.43 20.28 37.17
C SER A 578 -7.06 20.97 37.14
N THR A 579 -6.09 20.45 37.89
CA THR A 579 -4.73 20.98 37.94
C THR A 579 -3.99 20.70 36.63
N TYR A 580 -3.52 21.77 35.97
CA TYR A 580 -2.68 21.69 34.78
C TYR A 580 -1.24 21.34 35.18
N THR A 581 -0.73 20.19 34.77
CA THR A 581 0.63 19.74 35.11
C THR A 581 1.30 19.11 33.89
N LEU A 582 2.57 19.46 33.66
CA LEU A 582 3.38 18.79 32.64
C LEU A 582 3.60 17.31 33.02
N PRO A 583 3.63 16.40 32.04
CA PRO A 583 3.87 15.00 32.30
C PRO A 583 5.33 14.76 32.75
N LEU A 584 5.50 13.78 33.61
CA LEU A 584 6.78 13.28 34.07
C LEU A 584 7.27 12.12 33.19
N ALA A 585 8.57 11.81 33.28
CA ALA A 585 9.18 10.67 32.58
C ALA A 585 8.59 9.31 32.97
N THR A 586 7.86 9.24 34.09
CA THR A 586 7.21 8.05 34.64
C THR A 586 5.75 7.88 34.19
N ASP A 587 5.20 8.87 33.51
CA ASP A 587 3.77 8.94 33.22
C ASP A 587 3.42 8.24 31.90
N ASP A 588 2.18 7.74 31.78
CA ASP A 588 1.63 7.27 30.50
C ASP A 588 0.74 8.36 29.91
N ALA A 589 1.17 8.98 28.81
CA ALA A 589 0.36 10.00 28.14
C ALA A 589 -0.71 9.40 27.24
N PHE A 590 -1.87 10.05 27.25
CA PHE A 590 -2.97 9.80 26.34
C PHE A 590 -3.19 11.01 25.42
N PHE A 591 -3.21 10.76 24.10
CA PHE A 591 -3.43 11.77 23.07
C PHE A 591 -4.74 11.49 22.33
N PRO A 592 -5.79 12.26 22.61
CA PRO A 592 -7.08 12.09 21.95
C PRO A 592 -7.10 12.70 20.55
N GLY A 593 -7.83 12.05 19.64
CA GLY A 593 -7.99 12.53 18.27
C GLY A 593 -8.96 13.69 18.09
N TYR A 594 -9.60 14.16 19.16
CA TYR A 594 -10.47 15.35 19.14
C TYR A 594 -9.76 16.63 19.64
N ALA A 595 -8.50 16.55 20.10
CA ALA A 595 -7.79 17.75 20.55
C ALA A 595 -7.56 18.72 19.36
N ALA A 596 -7.95 19.98 19.54
CA ALA A 596 -7.87 21.01 18.49
C ALA A 596 -6.43 21.30 18.06
N ASN A 597 -5.48 21.29 19.01
CA ASN A 597 -4.06 21.38 18.74
C ASN A 597 -3.38 20.08 19.14
N GLN A 598 -2.73 19.39 18.21
CA GLN A 598 -2.00 18.15 18.49
C GLN A 598 -0.57 18.45 19.02
N PRO A 599 -0.01 17.61 19.90
CA PRO A 599 1.29 17.87 20.54
C PRO A 599 2.47 17.91 19.56
N THR A 600 3.35 18.88 19.79
CA THR A 600 4.65 19.05 19.14
C THR A 600 5.74 19.06 20.20
N VAL A 601 6.65 18.08 20.13
CA VAL A 601 7.76 17.91 21.06
C VAL A 601 8.83 18.97 20.81
N SER A 602 9.24 19.70 21.85
CA SER A 602 10.32 20.68 21.79
C SER A 602 11.53 20.20 22.58
N GLY A 603 12.70 20.15 21.94
CA GLY A 603 13.95 19.68 22.56
C GLY A 603 13.87 18.20 22.99
N ALA A 604 14.55 17.86 24.08
CA ALA A 604 14.49 16.53 24.69
C ALA A 604 13.34 16.46 25.70
N GLN A 605 12.44 15.50 25.52
CA GLN A 605 11.34 15.17 26.43
C GLN A 605 11.39 13.68 26.77
N ALA A 606 10.88 13.30 27.93
CA ALA A 606 10.78 11.92 28.35
C ALA A 606 9.41 11.63 28.94
N ILE A 607 8.89 10.43 28.67
CA ILE A 607 7.64 9.92 29.19
C ILE A 607 7.70 8.40 29.28
N ARG A 608 6.83 7.74 30.05
CA ARG A 608 6.81 6.28 30.12
C ARG A 608 6.20 5.72 28.84
N SER A 609 4.89 5.85 28.68
CA SER A 609 4.18 5.31 27.52
C SER A 609 3.40 6.39 26.77
N VAL A 610 3.10 6.12 25.50
CA VAL A 610 2.30 6.99 24.64
C VAL A 610 1.16 6.18 24.03
N THR A 611 -0.07 6.69 24.15
CA THR A 611 -1.24 6.18 23.42
C THR A 611 -1.83 7.27 22.54
N LEU A 612 -1.83 7.06 21.22
CA LEU A 612 -2.59 7.87 20.26
C LEU A 612 -3.97 7.23 20.05
N SER A 613 -5.05 7.94 20.36
CA SER A 613 -6.44 7.42 20.25
C SER A 613 -7.21 8.09 19.12
N GLY A 614 -7.57 7.32 18.10
CA GLY A 614 -8.42 7.76 16.98
C GLY A 614 -7.66 8.48 15.86
N SER A 615 -8.33 8.63 14.71
CA SER A 615 -7.72 9.11 13.46
C SER A 615 -7.20 10.56 13.48
N GLY A 616 -7.69 11.37 14.42
CA GLY A 616 -7.27 12.77 14.56
C GLY A 616 -6.08 12.96 15.50
N ALA A 617 -5.66 11.91 16.22
CA ALA A 617 -4.55 12.03 17.17
C ALA A 617 -3.25 12.14 16.38
N ALA A 618 -2.38 13.06 16.76
CA ALA A 618 -1.07 13.19 16.14
C ALA A 618 0.00 13.53 17.17
N LEU A 619 1.23 13.11 16.92
CA LEU A 619 2.39 13.50 17.71
C LEU A 619 3.52 13.90 16.77
N THR A 620 4.01 15.12 16.94
CA THR A 620 5.03 15.71 16.08
C THR A 620 6.39 15.75 16.78
N THR A 621 7.43 15.20 16.15
CA THR A 621 8.84 15.35 16.53
C THR A 621 9.62 16.14 15.45
N PRO A 622 9.65 17.49 15.54
CA PRO A 622 10.40 18.32 14.60
C PRO A 622 11.91 18.06 14.63
N ALA A 623 12.63 18.62 13.65
CA ALA A 623 14.09 18.61 13.66
C ALA A 623 14.65 19.16 14.99
N GLY A 624 15.63 18.46 15.55
CA GLY A 624 16.29 18.76 16.83
C GLY A 624 15.54 18.26 18.06
N SER A 625 14.37 17.63 17.91
CA SER A 625 13.60 17.09 19.03
C SER A 625 13.87 15.61 19.30
N THR A 626 13.72 15.19 20.56
CA THR A 626 13.80 13.80 20.97
C THR A 626 12.71 13.51 22.01
N LEU A 627 11.92 12.46 21.78
CA LEU A 627 11.01 11.91 22.77
C LEU A 627 11.50 10.53 23.22
N THR A 628 11.90 10.42 24.49
CA THR A 628 12.32 9.18 25.10
C THR A 628 11.15 8.49 25.80
N LEU A 629 10.90 7.23 25.45
CA LEU A 629 9.89 6.35 26.03
C LEU A 629 10.55 5.27 26.86
N THR A 630 10.13 5.07 28.11
CA THR A 630 10.58 3.93 28.94
C THR A 630 9.57 2.76 28.96
N GLY A 631 8.37 2.98 28.42
CA GLY A 631 7.25 2.05 28.26
C GLY A 631 6.74 2.01 26.82
N ASN A 632 5.52 1.55 26.59
CA ASN A 632 5.06 1.17 25.25
C ASN A 632 4.58 2.35 24.39
N LEU A 633 4.57 2.16 23.07
CA LEU A 633 3.89 3.04 22.12
C LEU A 633 2.68 2.31 21.53
N THR A 634 1.49 2.90 21.67
CA THR A 634 0.24 2.36 21.14
C THR A 634 -0.38 3.38 20.17
N ASN A 635 -0.51 3.00 18.90
CA ASN A 635 -1.14 3.84 17.88
C ASN A 635 -2.51 3.27 17.44
N ASN A 636 -3.60 3.81 17.96
CA ASN A 636 -4.98 3.39 17.66
C ASN A 636 -5.68 4.34 16.68
N GLY A 637 -5.05 4.63 15.55
CA GLY A 637 -5.61 5.50 14.49
C GLY A 637 -4.80 6.75 14.19
N GLY A 638 -3.92 7.17 15.11
CA GLY A 638 -3.21 8.44 15.01
C GLY A 638 -2.01 8.46 14.05
N ALA A 639 -1.38 9.62 13.96
CA ALA A 639 -0.21 9.87 13.12
C ALA A 639 1.03 10.25 13.94
N LEU A 640 2.15 9.59 13.67
CA LEU A 640 3.47 10.08 14.05
C LEU A 640 4.00 10.92 12.90
N THR A 641 4.34 12.17 13.18
CA THR A 641 4.95 13.07 12.20
C THR A 641 6.31 13.52 12.73
N GLY A 642 7.29 13.61 11.85
CA GLY A 642 8.59 14.15 12.23
C GLY A 642 9.29 14.77 11.03
N SER A 643 10.35 15.52 11.30
CA SER A 643 11.17 16.16 10.28
C SER A 643 12.63 16.21 10.69
N GLY A 644 13.55 16.25 9.72
CA GLY A 644 14.99 16.23 9.98
C GLY A 644 15.39 15.11 10.94
N ASN A 645 16.23 15.43 11.93
CA ASN A 645 16.69 14.48 12.95
C ASN A 645 15.73 14.30 14.15
N GLY A 646 14.44 14.65 14.02
CA GLY A 646 13.43 14.37 15.04
C GLY A 646 13.34 12.88 15.35
N THR A 647 13.44 12.50 16.63
CA THR A 647 13.68 11.10 17.04
C THR A 647 12.72 10.63 18.15
N ILE A 648 12.22 9.41 18.03
CA ILE A 648 11.62 8.67 19.16
C ILE A 648 12.63 7.61 19.64
N VAL A 649 12.88 7.57 20.94
CA VAL A 649 13.83 6.65 21.57
C VAL A 649 13.08 5.69 22.49
N LEU A 650 13.21 4.39 22.27
CA LEU A 650 12.72 3.35 23.18
C LEU A 650 13.86 2.97 24.14
N ALA A 651 13.83 3.50 25.37
CA ALA A 651 14.90 3.39 26.37
C ALA A 651 14.50 2.64 27.65
N GLY A 652 13.48 1.78 27.57
CA GLY A 652 13.03 0.94 28.66
C GLY A 652 14.06 -0.09 29.09
N THR A 653 13.97 -0.53 30.34
CA THR A 653 14.80 -1.60 30.90
C THR A 653 14.32 -3.00 30.49
N ALA A 654 13.12 -3.08 29.91
CA ALA A 654 12.55 -4.29 29.33
C ALA A 654 12.15 -4.01 27.87
N ALA A 655 12.01 -5.07 27.07
CA ALA A 655 11.62 -4.95 25.68
C ALA A 655 10.27 -4.23 25.56
N GLN A 656 10.25 -3.09 24.87
CA GLN A 656 9.04 -2.28 24.68
C GLN A 656 8.22 -2.77 23.48
N THR A 657 6.92 -2.53 23.51
CA THR A 657 6.01 -2.89 22.42
C THR A 657 5.63 -1.64 21.61
N ILE A 658 5.71 -1.75 20.28
CA ILE A 658 5.07 -0.85 19.33
C ILE A 658 3.79 -1.54 18.85
N GLY A 659 2.63 -1.08 19.34
CA GLY A 659 1.34 -1.70 19.11
C GLY A 659 0.25 -0.74 18.67
N GLY A 660 -0.98 -1.19 18.77
CA GLY A 660 -2.18 -0.47 18.35
C GLY A 660 -2.80 -1.03 17.07
N THR A 661 -3.71 -0.27 16.47
CA THR A 661 -4.48 -0.67 15.28
C THR A 661 -3.98 -0.03 14.00
N SER A 662 -3.02 0.90 14.08
CA SER A 662 -2.51 1.67 12.95
C SER A 662 -0.99 1.63 12.82
N VAL A 663 -0.49 1.89 11.61
CA VAL A 663 0.95 1.89 11.31
C VAL A 663 1.63 3.03 12.07
N SER A 664 2.73 2.73 12.76
CA SER A 664 3.57 3.75 13.39
C SER A 664 4.76 4.11 12.50
N ASN A 665 4.67 5.24 11.79
CA ASN A 665 5.73 5.73 10.89
C ASN A 665 6.63 6.75 11.60
N PHE A 666 7.84 6.34 11.94
CA PHE A 666 8.83 7.17 12.61
C PHE A 666 9.67 7.96 11.59
N GLN A 667 10.02 9.20 11.93
CA GLN A 667 11.07 9.91 11.22
C GLN A 667 12.42 9.24 11.49
N ASN A 668 12.83 9.22 12.76
CA ASN A 668 13.92 8.40 13.28
C ASN A 668 13.44 7.60 14.49
N LEU A 669 13.93 6.36 14.60
CA LEU A 669 13.63 5.45 15.71
C LEU A 669 14.94 4.92 16.29
N THR A 670 15.13 5.06 17.59
CA THR A 670 16.22 4.40 18.33
C THR A 670 15.64 3.32 19.24
N VAL A 671 16.11 2.08 19.07
CA VAL A 671 15.76 0.95 19.93
C VAL A 671 16.90 0.72 20.91
N GLY A 672 16.62 0.93 22.20
CA GLY A 672 17.56 0.73 23.30
C GLY A 672 17.95 -0.73 23.52
N ALA A 673 18.89 -0.95 24.44
CA ALA A 673 19.51 -2.26 24.66
C ALA A 673 18.53 -3.39 25.02
N ALA A 674 17.41 -3.08 25.67
CA ALA A 674 16.39 -4.07 26.02
C ALA A 674 15.58 -4.58 24.81
N GLY A 675 15.68 -3.91 23.66
CA GLY A 675 14.97 -4.27 22.43
C GLY A 675 13.53 -3.77 22.39
N ALA A 676 12.84 -4.11 21.30
CA ALA A 676 11.44 -3.80 21.07
C ALA A 676 10.74 -4.89 20.25
N ASN A 677 9.42 -4.99 20.42
CA ASN A 677 8.55 -5.95 19.74
C ASN A 677 7.46 -5.21 18.97
N LEU A 678 7.23 -5.60 17.71
CA LEU A 678 6.08 -5.14 16.96
C LEU A 678 4.85 -5.98 17.35
N ALA A 679 3.78 -5.29 17.73
CA ALA A 679 2.41 -5.81 17.80
C ALA A 679 1.51 -5.21 16.71
N ALA A 680 1.94 -4.09 16.09
CA ALA A 680 1.33 -3.48 14.91
C ALA A 680 2.42 -3.20 13.86
N ALA A 681 2.01 -2.89 12.63
CA ALA A 681 2.95 -2.51 11.58
C ALA A 681 3.67 -1.18 11.92
N ALA A 682 4.91 -1.03 11.46
CA ALA A 682 5.70 0.17 11.71
C ALA A 682 6.63 0.47 10.54
N GLY A 683 7.08 1.72 10.42
CA GLY A 683 8.03 2.12 9.41
C GLY A 683 8.98 3.22 9.89
N VAL A 684 10.13 3.35 9.25
CA VAL A 684 11.14 4.39 9.55
C VAL A 684 11.50 5.11 8.27
N ARG A 685 11.53 6.46 8.28
CA ARG A 685 11.82 7.29 7.11
C ARG A 685 13.29 7.64 6.91
N GLN A 686 14.05 7.82 7.99
CA GLN A 686 15.46 8.21 7.91
C GLN A 686 16.38 7.22 8.62
N LEU A 687 16.42 7.22 9.94
CA LEU A 687 17.40 6.44 10.69
C LEU A 687 16.72 5.49 11.68
N LEU A 688 17.02 4.21 11.53
CA LEU A 688 16.80 3.19 12.55
C LEU A 688 18.13 2.89 13.26
N SER A 689 18.22 3.20 14.55
CA SER A 689 19.39 2.85 15.38
C SER A 689 19.04 1.70 16.32
N LEU A 690 19.87 0.67 16.35
CA LEU A 690 19.60 -0.58 17.07
C LEU A 690 20.71 -0.89 18.10
N ALA A 691 20.47 -0.53 19.36
CA ALA A 691 21.25 -1.03 20.49
C ALA A 691 20.73 -2.37 21.01
N GLY A 692 19.44 -2.65 20.84
CA GLY A 692 18.80 -3.94 21.07
C GLY A 692 17.99 -4.40 19.86
N ASN A 693 17.49 -5.63 19.90
CA ASN A 693 16.76 -6.20 18.76
C ASN A 693 15.39 -5.55 18.58
N LEU A 694 14.98 -5.35 17.32
CA LEU A 694 13.60 -5.05 16.94
C LEU A 694 12.97 -6.31 16.34
N THR A 695 12.10 -6.98 17.08
CA THR A 695 11.44 -8.21 16.64
C THR A 695 10.12 -7.89 15.93
N THR A 696 9.99 -8.34 14.69
CA THR A 696 8.83 -8.00 13.83
C THR A 696 7.56 -8.80 14.17
N ASN A 697 7.69 -10.00 14.76
CA ASN A 697 6.56 -10.89 15.10
C ASN A 697 5.57 -11.12 13.94
N GLY A 698 6.07 -11.21 12.70
CA GLY A 698 5.25 -11.35 11.50
C GLY A 698 4.45 -10.10 11.11
N ARG A 699 4.67 -8.95 11.77
CA ARG A 699 4.10 -7.66 11.41
C ARG A 699 4.98 -6.98 10.37
N THR A 700 4.36 -6.23 9.46
CA THR A 700 5.08 -5.45 8.44
C THR A 700 5.96 -4.39 9.10
N PHE A 701 7.26 -4.42 8.76
CA PHE A 701 8.21 -3.38 9.11
C PHE A 701 8.85 -2.82 7.85
N THR A 702 8.78 -1.51 7.63
CA THR A 702 9.22 -0.89 6.38
C THR A 702 10.28 0.20 6.61
N LEU A 703 11.43 0.07 5.95
CA LEU A 703 12.38 1.16 5.75
C LEU A 703 11.93 1.95 4.52
N LEU A 704 11.35 3.13 4.77
CA LEU A 704 10.63 3.92 3.78
C LEU A 704 11.61 4.65 2.84
N SER A 705 11.17 4.89 1.60
CA SER A 705 11.93 5.65 0.61
C SER A 705 10.99 6.46 -0.28
N ASP A 706 11.34 7.72 -0.50
CA ASP A 706 10.63 8.64 -1.39
C ASP A 706 11.61 9.66 -2.02
N ALA A 707 11.08 10.68 -2.69
CA ALA A 707 11.88 11.72 -3.33
C ALA A 707 12.76 12.53 -2.35
N THR A 708 12.47 12.49 -1.04
CA THR A 708 13.21 13.22 0.00
C THR A 708 14.35 12.40 0.59
N GLY A 709 14.33 11.07 0.46
CA GLY A 709 15.41 10.21 0.91
C GLY A 709 15.02 8.73 1.06
N THR A 710 16.00 7.92 1.43
CA THR A 710 15.85 6.50 1.71
C THR A 710 16.29 6.22 3.14
N ALA A 711 15.51 5.45 3.88
CA ALA A 711 15.84 5.06 5.24
C ALA A 711 17.07 4.14 5.29
N MET A 712 17.79 4.18 6.42
CA MET A 712 18.95 3.33 6.69
C MET A 712 18.95 2.79 8.12
N VAL A 713 19.73 1.74 8.33
CA VAL A 713 19.90 1.07 9.62
C VAL A 713 21.34 1.19 10.11
N VAL A 714 21.48 1.56 11.38
CA VAL A 714 22.74 1.50 12.12
C VAL A 714 22.60 0.43 13.22
N ASN A 715 23.36 -0.64 13.05
CA ASN A 715 23.46 -1.72 14.04
C ASN A 715 24.57 -1.37 15.02
N ALA A 716 24.24 -1.02 16.26
CA ALA A 716 25.22 -0.94 17.33
C ALA A 716 25.45 -2.34 17.90
N ASN A 717 24.44 -2.88 18.61
CA ASN A 717 24.47 -4.24 19.16
C ASN A 717 23.20 -5.05 18.82
N GLY A 718 22.17 -4.42 18.25
CA GLY A 718 20.90 -5.06 17.91
C GLY A 718 20.70 -5.25 16.42
N THR A 719 19.74 -6.11 16.08
CA THR A 719 19.29 -6.36 14.69
C THR A 719 17.77 -6.32 14.58
N VAL A 720 17.26 -6.24 13.34
CA VAL A 720 15.85 -6.54 13.09
C VAL A 720 15.71 -8.07 13.00
N VAL A 721 14.80 -8.64 13.79
CA VAL A 721 14.53 -10.09 13.82
C VAL A 721 13.21 -10.36 13.09
N GLY A 722 13.31 -11.13 12.00
CA GLY A 722 12.22 -11.43 11.07
C GLY A 722 12.28 -10.59 9.77
N ASN A 723 11.29 -10.76 8.90
CA ASN A 723 11.28 -10.10 7.59
C ASN A 723 10.92 -8.61 7.71
N ALA A 724 11.56 -7.80 6.89
CA ALA A 724 11.28 -6.37 6.72
C ALA A 724 11.27 -6.02 5.22
N THR A 725 10.65 -4.90 4.90
CA THR A 725 10.64 -4.31 3.57
C THR A 725 11.64 -3.15 3.52
N VAL A 726 12.54 -3.15 2.54
CA VAL A 726 13.43 -2.02 2.25
C VAL A 726 13.00 -1.39 0.93
N GLN A 727 12.55 -0.14 1.01
CA GLN A 727 12.09 0.58 -0.16
C GLN A 727 13.24 1.29 -0.87
N ARG A 728 13.16 1.40 -2.20
CA ARG A 728 14.04 2.22 -3.01
C ARG A 728 13.25 3.02 -4.04
N TYR A 729 13.11 4.32 -3.79
CA TYR A 729 12.53 5.28 -4.73
C TYR A 729 13.46 5.53 -5.91
N ILE A 730 12.90 5.69 -7.10
CA ILE A 730 13.64 5.98 -8.34
C ILE A 730 13.59 7.48 -8.64
N ASP A 731 14.76 8.10 -8.73
CA ASP A 731 14.88 9.52 -9.02
C ASP A 731 14.32 9.88 -10.41
N GLN A 732 14.01 11.17 -10.59
CA GLN A 732 13.38 11.69 -11.80
C GLN A 732 14.38 12.17 -12.87
N ALA A 733 15.67 11.84 -12.78
CA ALA A 733 16.66 12.30 -13.75
C ALA A 733 16.35 11.82 -15.18
N ASN A 734 15.75 10.63 -15.32
CA ASN A 734 15.08 10.17 -16.53
C ASN A 734 13.63 9.79 -16.21
N PRO A 735 12.62 10.57 -16.65
CA PRO A 735 11.22 10.34 -16.29
C PRO A 735 10.61 9.10 -16.95
N GLY A 736 11.14 8.65 -18.09
CA GLY A 736 10.65 7.49 -18.82
C GLY A 736 11.28 6.18 -18.36
N LEU A 737 11.03 5.11 -19.14
CA LEU A 737 11.78 3.86 -19.00
C LEU A 737 13.28 4.14 -19.06
N GLY A 738 14.05 3.38 -18.30
CA GLY A 738 15.48 3.27 -18.45
C GLY A 738 16.09 2.29 -17.49
N TYR A 739 17.29 1.83 -17.82
CA TYR A 739 18.03 0.89 -16.99
C TYR A 739 18.45 1.53 -15.66
N ARG A 740 18.24 0.79 -14.57
CA ARG A 740 18.62 1.13 -13.19
C ARG A 740 19.30 -0.08 -12.57
N HIS A 741 20.44 0.13 -11.91
CA HIS A 741 21.19 -0.96 -11.30
C HIS A 741 20.81 -1.10 -9.83
N TYR A 742 20.32 -2.27 -9.46
CA TYR A 742 19.88 -2.63 -8.11
C TYR A 742 20.71 -3.75 -7.50
N ALA A 743 20.70 -3.83 -6.19
CA ALA A 743 21.06 -5.03 -5.43
C ALA A 743 20.18 -5.16 -4.20
N PRO A 744 19.90 -6.39 -3.73
CA PRO A 744 19.01 -6.59 -2.59
C PRO A 744 19.73 -6.25 -1.28
N PRO A 745 19.19 -5.32 -0.45
CA PRO A 745 19.70 -5.01 0.89
C PRO A 745 19.21 -6.00 1.96
N VAL A 746 18.50 -7.05 1.54
CA VAL A 746 17.90 -8.10 2.36
C VAL A 746 18.25 -9.48 1.80
N SER A 747 18.13 -10.51 2.62
CA SER A 747 18.19 -11.91 2.22
C SER A 747 16.78 -12.49 2.08
N GLY A 748 16.56 -13.28 1.03
CA GLY A 748 15.26 -13.92 0.74
C GLY A 748 14.38 -13.18 -0.28
N SER A 749 14.86 -12.06 -0.82
CA SER A 749 14.19 -11.32 -1.88
C SER A 749 14.24 -12.07 -3.22
N THR A 750 13.22 -11.86 -4.05
CA THR A 750 13.08 -12.48 -5.39
C THR A 750 12.88 -11.45 -6.50
N VAL A 751 12.99 -11.85 -7.76
CA VAL A 751 12.75 -10.97 -8.91
C VAL A 751 11.32 -10.37 -8.88
N ALA A 752 10.35 -11.08 -8.32
CA ALA A 752 8.97 -10.60 -8.15
C ALA A 752 8.89 -9.30 -7.30
N ASP A 753 9.81 -9.12 -6.34
CA ASP A 753 9.88 -7.95 -5.48
C ASP A 753 10.21 -6.65 -6.23
N LEU A 754 10.73 -6.76 -7.47
CA LEU A 754 10.97 -5.60 -8.35
C LEU A 754 9.68 -5.00 -8.91
N GLN A 755 8.54 -5.64 -8.71
CA GLN A 755 7.23 -5.13 -9.13
C GLN A 755 6.84 -3.88 -8.35
N THR A 756 6.22 -2.93 -9.05
CA THR A 756 5.69 -1.69 -8.49
C THR A 756 4.31 -1.41 -9.10
N SER A 757 3.60 -0.38 -8.65
CA SER A 757 2.28 -0.05 -9.21
C SER A 757 2.31 0.31 -10.71
N GLY A 758 3.45 0.81 -11.21
CA GLY A 758 3.62 1.23 -12.61
C GLY A 758 4.57 0.33 -13.43
N TYR A 759 5.03 -0.79 -12.87
CA TYR A 759 5.98 -1.67 -13.54
C TYR A 759 5.85 -3.12 -13.08
N THR A 760 5.79 -4.05 -14.04
CA THR A 760 5.85 -5.50 -13.81
C THR A 760 7.15 -6.04 -14.41
N PRO A 761 7.98 -6.78 -13.65
CA PRO A 761 9.18 -7.40 -14.18
C PRO A 761 8.83 -8.44 -15.26
N VAL A 762 9.57 -8.39 -16.36
CA VAL A 762 9.51 -9.36 -17.46
C VAL A 762 10.83 -10.12 -17.50
N VAL A 763 10.74 -11.44 -17.37
CA VAL A 763 11.86 -12.37 -17.51
C VAL A 763 11.64 -13.24 -18.73
N ASN A 764 12.71 -13.57 -19.46
CA ASN A 764 12.67 -14.46 -20.61
C ASN A 764 13.97 -15.27 -20.70
N PRO A 765 14.02 -16.51 -20.16
CA PRO A 765 15.24 -17.33 -20.21
C PRO A 765 15.70 -17.67 -21.64
N ALA A 766 14.83 -17.60 -22.66
CA ALA A 766 15.25 -17.80 -24.05
C ALA A 766 16.22 -16.72 -24.53
N TYR A 767 16.23 -15.53 -23.89
CA TYR A 767 17.22 -14.48 -24.15
C TYR A 767 18.65 -14.99 -23.90
N ASN A 768 18.79 -15.98 -23.01
CA ASN A 768 20.09 -16.50 -22.63
C ASN A 768 20.75 -17.35 -23.70
N THR A 769 20.00 -17.82 -24.69
CA THR A 769 20.51 -18.58 -25.84
C THR A 769 20.29 -17.88 -27.17
N GLN A 770 19.24 -17.06 -27.29
CA GLN A 770 18.83 -16.42 -28.55
C GLN A 770 19.20 -14.92 -28.64
N GLY A 771 19.67 -14.31 -27.55
CA GLY A 771 20.00 -12.89 -27.50
C GLY A 771 18.80 -11.98 -27.78
N ASN A 772 19.02 -10.88 -28.50
CA ASN A 772 18.02 -9.84 -28.75
C ASN A 772 16.92 -10.22 -29.77
N THR A 773 16.90 -11.46 -30.25
CA THR A 773 15.92 -11.95 -31.23
C THR A 773 14.65 -12.51 -30.62
N VAL A 774 14.61 -12.65 -29.27
CA VAL A 774 13.44 -13.17 -28.56
C VAL A 774 12.20 -12.30 -28.72
N THR A 775 11.03 -12.94 -28.78
CA THR A 775 9.75 -12.27 -28.68
C THR A 775 9.34 -12.18 -27.22
N THR A 776 8.96 -10.97 -26.77
CA THR A 776 8.98 -10.51 -25.37
C THR A 776 10.40 -10.31 -24.85
N PHE A 777 10.87 -9.07 -24.93
CA PHE A 777 12.20 -8.70 -24.46
C PHE A 777 12.21 -8.56 -22.92
N PRO A 778 13.17 -9.17 -22.21
CA PRO A 778 13.24 -9.07 -20.75
C PRO A 778 13.51 -7.65 -20.28
N THR A 779 13.05 -7.32 -19.08
CA THR A 779 13.28 -6.01 -18.44
C THR A 779 14.21 -6.11 -17.23
N VAL A 780 14.55 -7.32 -16.78
CA VAL A 780 15.47 -7.58 -15.66
C VAL A 780 16.63 -8.42 -16.18
N PHE A 781 17.86 -8.01 -15.85
CA PHE A 781 19.06 -8.76 -16.22
C PHE A 781 20.08 -8.80 -15.08
N ALA A 782 20.75 -9.95 -14.93
CA ALA A 782 22.04 -10.04 -14.25
C ALA A 782 23.17 -9.87 -15.28
N TYR A 783 24.39 -9.61 -14.82
CA TYR A 783 25.57 -9.60 -15.68
C TYR A 783 26.41 -10.87 -15.46
N ASN A 784 26.69 -11.58 -16.55
CA ASN A 784 27.48 -12.79 -16.58
C ASN A 784 28.58 -12.67 -17.66
N PRO A 785 29.84 -12.40 -17.27
CA PRO A 785 30.93 -12.19 -18.22
C PRO A 785 31.28 -13.43 -19.06
N SER A 786 30.86 -14.64 -18.64
CA SER A 786 31.08 -15.85 -19.44
C SER A 786 30.32 -15.85 -20.78
N ARG A 787 29.28 -15.02 -20.91
CA ARG A 787 28.44 -14.94 -22.10
C ARG A 787 29.04 -14.17 -23.26
N LEU A 788 30.12 -13.43 -23.05
CA LEU A 788 30.85 -12.72 -24.09
C LEU A 788 31.43 -13.67 -25.17
N PHE A 789 31.35 -14.99 -24.97
CA PHE A 789 32.01 -16.00 -25.80
C PHE A 789 31.07 -17.02 -26.46
N ALA A 790 29.74 -16.88 -26.31
CA ALA A 790 28.76 -17.91 -26.74
C ALA A 790 28.08 -17.67 -28.11
N SER A 791 28.26 -16.52 -28.78
CA SER A 791 27.58 -16.22 -30.06
C SER A 791 28.56 -15.80 -31.16
N ALA A 792 28.50 -16.48 -32.32
CA ALA A 792 29.37 -16.26 -33.48
C ALA A 792 29.05 -15.01 -34.33
N ASP A 793 28.19 -14.10 -33.85
CA ASP A 793 27.54 -13.06 -34.67
C ASP A 793 27.70 -11.64 -34.05
N LEU A 794 28.94 -11.23 -33.75
CA LEU A 794 29.22 -10.01 -33.00
C LEU A 794 29.41 -8.78 -33.91
N ALA A 795 28.29 -8.16 -34.32
CA ALA A 795 28.27 -6.86 -35.02
C ALA A 795 27.93 -5.65 -34.09
N THR A 796 27.93 -5.85 -32.76
CA THR A 796 27.76 -4.80 -31.73
C THR A 796 28.85 -4.91 -30.66
N SER A 797 28.98 -3.91 -29.76
CA SER A 797 30.07 -3.88 -28.77
C SER A 797 30.01 -5.14 -27.89
N ALA A 798 31.15 -5.82 -27.70
CA ALA A 798 31.20 -7.11 -27.01
C ALA A 798 30.49 -7.09 -25.64
N PHE A 799 30.58 -5.96 -24.92
CA PHE A 799 29.96 -5.72 -23.61
C PHE A 799 28.44 -6.00 -23.57
N ASP A 800 27.71 -5.77 -24.67
CA ASP A 800 26.25 -5.91 -24.73
C ASP A 800 25.76 -7.37 -24.63
N TYR A 801 26.65 -8.36 -24.83
CA TYR A 801 26.32 -9.79 -24.72
C TYR A 801 26.48 -10.37 -23.31
N GLY A 802 27.06 -9.61 -22.37
CA GLY A 802 27.27 -10.05 -20.98
C GLY A 802 25.99 -10.13 -20.15
N TRP A 803 24.87 -9.62 -20.63
CA TRP A 803 23.60 -9.61 -19.89
C TRP A 803 22.88 -10.96 -19.95
N GLU A 804 22.23 -11.36 -18.85
CA GLU A 804 21.37 -12.53 -18.79
C GLU A 804 20.05 -12.27 -18.08
N SER A 805 18.96 -12.82 -18.62
CA SER A 805 17.65 -12.76 -17.99
C SER A 805 17.57 -13.83 -16.89
N PRO A 806 16.97 -13.52 -15.72
CA PRO A 806 16.48 -14.55 -14.81
C PRO A 806 15.52 -15.52 -15.51
N THR A 807 15.34 -16.70 -14.92
CA THR A 807 14.51 -17.78 -15.46
C THR A 807 13.06 -17.67 -15.04
N ALA A 808 12.81 -17.19 -13.81
CA ALA A 808 11.48 -17.01 -13.26
C ALA A 808 11.43 -15.81 -12.30
N LEU A 809 10.22 -15.32 -12.01
CA LEU A 809 10.01 -14.26 -11.02
C LEU A 809 10.33 -14.73 -9.59
N SER A 810 10.30 -16.04 -9.33
CA SER A 810 10.69 -16.65 -8.06
C SER A 810 12.20 -16.74 -7.84
N ASP A 811 13.01 -16.40 -8.85
CA ASP A 811 14.46 -16.48 -8.72
C ASP A 811 14.96 -15.50 -7.65
N ALA A 812 15.89 -15.97 -6.83
CA ALA A 812 16.46 -15.17 -5.75
C ALA A 812 17.29 -14.00 -6.28
N LEU A 813 17.10 -12.83 -5.69
CA LEU A 813 18.07 -11.74 -5.79
C LEU A 813 19.14 -11.97 -4.72
N ASN A 814 20.38 -12.17 -5.15
CA ASN A 814 21.48 -12.53 -4.24
C ASN A 814 22.15 -11.28 -3.64
N PRO A 815 22.31 -11.20 -2.31
CA PRO A 815 23.10 -10.14 -1.68
C PRO A 815 24.50 -10.00 -2.27
N GLY A 816 24.88 -8.77 -2.61
CA GLY A 816 26.19 -8.44 -3.19
C GLY A 816 26.28 -8.64 -4.71
N GLN A 817 25.26 -9.22 -5.34
CA GLN A 817 25.12 -9.27 -6.80
C GLN A 817 24.26 -8.10 -7.26
N GLY A 818 24.63 -7.48 -8.38
CA GLY A 818 23.84 -6.41 -8.98
C GLY A 818 23.00 -6.90 -10.17
N TYR A 819 21.90 -6.21 -10.40
CA TYR A 819 20.92 -6.48 -11.45
C TYR A 819 20.57 -5.17 -12.15
N THR A 820 20.39 -5.18 -13.46
CA THR A 820 19.86 -4.04 -14.21
C THR A 820 18.38 -4.23 -14.53
N VAL A 821 17.59 -3.18 -14.33
CA VAL A 821 16.14 -3.22 -14.47
C VAL A 821 15.68 -2.04 -15.31
N ASN A 822 14.95 -2.29 -16.39
CA ASN A 822 14.39 -1.26 -17.25
C ASN A 822 13.02 -0.82 -16.72
N ILE A 823 13.01 0.23 -15.91
CA ILE A 823 11.87 0.66 -15.09
C ILE A 823 11.67 2.18 -15.22
N PRO A 824 10.42 2.70 -15.23
CA PRO A 824 10.21 4.14 -15.25
C PRO A 824 10.62 4.81 -13.92
N ALA A 825 10.82 6.12 -13.92
CA ALA A 825 11.06 6.88 -12.70
C ALA A 825 9.81 6.95 -11.78
N SER A 826 10.00 7.55 -10.61
CA SER A 826 8.95 7.74 -9.59
C SER A 826 8.31 6.47 -9.05
N GLN A 827 8.82 5.29 -9.41
CA GLN A 827 8.44 4.04 -8.77
C GLN A 827 9.19 3.89 -7.44
N THR A 828 8.66 3.07 -6.55
CA THR A 828 9.32 2.65 -5.31
C THR A 828 9.38 1.12 -5.31
N VAL A 829 10.59 0.58 -5.36
CA VAL A 829 10.83 -0.87 -5.37
C VAL A 829 10.92 -1.37 -3.93
N ASP A 830 10.26 -2.48 -3.62
CA ASP A 830 10.19 -3.04 -2.27
C ASP A 830 10.97 -4.35 -2.20
N PHE A 831 12.16 -4.36 -1.57
CA PHE A 831 12.89 -5.59 -1.29
C PHE A 831 12.41 -6.21 0.03
N VAL A 832 11.88 -7.44 0.00
CA VAL A 832 11.29 -8.08 1.19
C VAL A 832 12.16 -9.25 1.65
N GLY A 833 12.55 -9.25 2.92
CA GLY A 833 13.37 -10.33 3.49
C GLY A 833 14.01 -9.97 4.83
N ALA A 834 14.90 -10.82 5.31
CA ALA A 834 15.69 -10.52 6.51
C ALA A 834 16.73 -9.44 6.18
N LEU A 835 16.83 -8.40 7.01
CA LEU A 835 17.82 -7.33 6.78
C LEU A 835 19.25 -7.88 6.82
N ASN A 836 20.03 -7.59 5.78
CA ASN A 836 21.42 -8.04 5.73
C ASN A 836 22.26 -7.33 6.79
N ASN A 837 23.00 -8.12 7.56
CA ASN A 837 23.90 -7.66 8.61
C ASN A 837 25.07 -8.65 8.75
N GLY A 838 26.27 -8.15 9.06
CA GLY A 838 27.48 -8.97 9.11
C GLY A 838 28.17 -9.09 7.74
N ALA A 839 29.21 -9.91 7.64
CA ALA A 839 30.05 -9.98 6.43
C ALA A 839 29.35 -10.70 5.26
N ILE A 840 29.48 -10.15 4.05
CA ILE A 840 28.96 -10.72 2.80
C ILE A 840 30.08 -10.67 1.77
N SER A 841 30.46 -11.82 1.23
CA SER A 841 31.59 -11.94 0.29
C SER A 841 31.15 -12.43 -1.07
N ARG A 842 31.80 -11.92 -2.12
CA ARG A 842 31.72 -12.46 -3.49
C ARG A 842 33.14 -12.76 -3.96
N SER A 843 33.39 -14.02 -4.29
CA SER A 843 34.70 -14.52 -4.75
C SER A 843 34.56 -15.17 -6.13
N GLY A 844 35.70 -15.51 -6.75
CA GLY A 844 35.70 -16.13 -8.07
C GLY A 844 35.32 -15.17 -9.19
N LEU A 845 35.58 -13.87 -9.02
CA LEU A 845 35.30 -12.85 -10.01
C LEU A 845 36.34 -12.92 -11.13
N THR A 846 36.05 -13.65 -12.20
CA THR A 846 37.02 -14.00 -13.25
C THR A 846 37.17 -12.91 -14.31
N ARG A 847 38.32 -12.95 -14.99
CA ARG A 847 38.59 -12.24 -16.24
C ARG A 847 39.36 -13.20 -17.14
N THR A 848 39.00 -13.28 -18.42
CA THR A 848 39.77 -14.02 -19.43
C THR A 848 40.84 -13.12 -20.04
N ALA A 849 41.61 -13.63 -21.01
CA ALA A 849 42.58 -12.81 -21.75
C ALA A 849 41.93 -11.60 -22.46
N GLN A 850 40.61 -11.63 -22.71
CA GLN A 850 39.89 -10.50 -23.29
C GLN A 850 39.61 -9.42 -22.22
N PRO A 851 40.05 -8.17 -22.41
CA PRO A 851 39.90 -7.10 -21.42
C PRO A 851 38.47 -6.86 -20.92
N GLU A 852 37.46 -7.02 -21.77
CA GLU A 852 36.04 -6.76 -21.43
C GLU A 852 35.40 -7.81 -20.52
N SER A 853 36.03 -8.99 -20.40
CA SER A 853 35.49 -10.08 -19.58
C SER A 853 35.73 -9.92 -18.09
N GLY A 854 36.45 -8.88 -17.67
CA GLY A 854 36.71 -8.61 -16.26
C GLY A 854 35.61 -7.84 -15.54
N TRP A 855 34.63 -7.29 -16.25
CA TRP A 855 33.56 -6.51 -15.62
C TRP A 855 32.65 -7.40 -14.77
N GLN A 856 32.22 -6.88 -13.62
CA GLN A 856 31.32 -7.56 -12.68
C GLN A 856 30.24 -6.57 -12.22
N LEU A 857 28.97 -6.93 -12.36
CA LEU A 857 27.88 -6.16 -11.78
C LEU A 857 27.60 -6.66 -10.37
N LEU A 858 27.97 -5.84 -9.38
CA LEU A 858 27.78 -6.09 -7.97
C LEU A 858 26.83 -5.03 -7.40
N GLY A 859 26.58 -5.04 -6.10
CA GLY A 859 25.85 -3.95 -5.50
C GLY A 859 25.87 -3.95 -3.98
N ASN A 860 25.39 -2.85 -3.41
CA ASN A 860 25.36 -2.65 -1.97
C ASN A 860 24.39 -3.66 -1.33
N PRO A 861 24.89 -4.61 -0.51
CA PRO A 861 24.06 -5.64 0.09
C PRO A 861 23.37 -5.18 1.37
N TYR A 862 23.60 -3.96 1.87
CA TYR A 862 23.14 -3.53 3.18
C TYR A 862 21.97 -2.54 3.13
N PRO A 863 21.11 -2.51 4.16
CA PRO A 863 20.13 -1.45 4.37
C PRO A 863 20.79 -0.17 4.92
N ALA A 864 21.97 0.18 4.41
CA ALA A 864 22.72 1.40 4.71
C ALA A 864 23.63 1.75 3.53
N PRO A 865 23.92 3.04 3.25
CA PRO A 865 24.94 3.39 2.28
C PRO A 865 26.29 2.73 2.61
N LEU A 866 26.99 2.28 1.57
CA LEU A 866 28.29 1.61 1.66
C LEU A 866 29.40 2.60 1.30
N ASP A 867 30.42 2.74 2.14
CA ASP A 867 31.60 3.56 1.89
C ASP A 867 32.67 2.77 1.16
N TRP A 868 32.85 3.07 -0.13
CA TRP A 868 33.80 2.40 -1.02
C TRP A 868 35.25 2.45 -0.52
N GLU A 869 35.64 3.48 0.25
CA GLU A 869 37.00 3.59 0.79
C GLU A 869 37.34 2.44 1.75
N THR A 870 36.32 1.88 2.39
CA THR A 870 36.46 0.90 3.48
C THR A 870 36.11 -0.53 3.07
N VAL A 871 35.52 -0.71 1.89
CA VAL A 871 35.23 -2.04 1.33
C VAL A 871 36.55 -2.80 1.13
N SER A 872 36.58 -4.10 1.39
CA SER A 872 37.78 -4.91 1.16
C SER A 872 37.73 -5.58 -0.21
N THR A 873 38.78 -5.43 -1.01
CA THR A 873 38.88 -5.99 -2.36
C THR A 873 40.24 -6.64 -2.58
N THR A 874 40.26 -7.77 -3.28
CA THR A 874 41.49 -8.48 -3.68
C THR A 874 41.41 -8.79 -5.18
N GLY A 875 42.43 -8.44 -5.97
CA GLY A 875 42.46 -8.72 -7.41
C GLY A 875 41.43 -7.95 -8.25
N LEU A 876 40.87 -6.86 -7.71
CA LEU A 876 39.95 -5.96 -8.40
C LEU A 876 40.59 -4.56 -8.53
N ASP A 877 40.22 -3.86 -9.60
CA ASP A 877 40.56 -2.45 -9.78
C ASP A 877 39.86 -1.65 -8.67
N ALA A 878 40.53 -0.61 -8.15
CA ALA A 878 40.01 0.24 -7.08
C ALA A 878 38.85 1.14 -7.51
N ALA A 879 38.57 1.19 -8.82
CA ALA A 879 37.49 1.97 -9.41
C ALA A 879 36.12 1.29 -9.25
N VAL A 880 35.10 2.09 -8.95
CA VAL A 880 33.68 1.69 -8.96
C VAL A 880 32.89 2.56 -9.93
N TYR A 881 31.91 1.95 -10.60
CA TYR A 881 31.15 2.60 -11.66
C TYR A 881 29.64 2.49 -11.45
N VAL A 882 28.95 3.63 -11.42
CA VAL A 882 27.49 3.70 -11.25
C VAL A 882 26.86 4.27 -12.51
N PHE A 883 25.89 3.53 -13.07
CA PHE A 883 25.17 3.96 -14.26
C PHE A 883 24.13 5.03 -13.94
N ARG A 884 24.09 6.09 -14.76
CA ARG A 884 23.10 7.17 -14.71
C ARG A 884 22.30 7.19 -15.99
N SER A 885 21.02 6.84 -15.88
CA SER A 885 20.12 6.87 -17.02
C SER A 885 19.71 8.30 -17.37
N SER A 886 19.76 8.61 -18.66
CA SER A 886 19.23 9.84 -19.26
C SER A 886 18.18 9.57 -20.36
N GLY A 887 17.81 8.29 -20.52
CA GLY A 887 16.80 7.80 -21.45
C GLY A 887 16.71 6.27 -21.39
N GLN A 888 15.79 5.68 -22.16
CA GLN A 888 15.55 4.22 -22.11
C GLN A 888 16.80 3.38 -22.39
N TYR A 889 17.59 3.81 -23.36
CA TYR A 889 18.84 3.16 -23.76
C TYR A 889 20.05 4.09 -23.61
N ALA A 890 19.85 5.25 -22.99
CA ALA A 890 20.83 6.32 -22.93
C ALA A 890 21.27 6.63 -21.49
N GLY A 891 22.53 7.01 -21.32
CA GLY A 891 23.08 7.35 -20.03
C GLY A 891 24.57 7.66 -20.02
N THR A 892 25.11 7.82 -18.83
CA THR A 892 26.54 7.99 -18.55
C THR A 892 26.94 7.11 -17.36
N TYR A 893 28.24 6.85 -17.20
CA TYR A 893 28.76 6.21 -16.00
C TYR A 893 29.47 7.24 -15.13
N SER A 894 29.13 7.26 -13.85
CA SER A 894 29.95 7.88 -12.83
C SER A 894 31.06 6.92 -12.43
N SER A 895 32.30 7.41 -12.39
CA SER A 895 33.43 6.65 -11.84
C SER A 895 33.88 7.26 -10.53
N TYR A 896 34.35 6.42 -9.61
CA TYR A 896 35.02 6.83 -8.39
C TYR A 896 36.21 5.90 -8.15
N VAL A 897 37.37 6.46 -7.82
CA VAL A 897 38.56 5.70 -7.42
C VAL A 897 38.90 6.08 -5.98
N ARG A 898 39.41 5.11 -5.21
CA ARG A 898 39.88 5.36 -3.85
C ARG A 898 40.89 6.50 -3.81
N GLY A 899 40.77 7.38 -2.83
CA GLY A 899 41.58 8.60 -2.76
C GLY A 899 40.91 9.83 -3.38
N GLY A 900 39.70 9.68 -3.95
CA GLY A 900 38.77 10.79 -4.17
C GLY A 900 38.64 11.33 -5.59
N ALA A 901 39.37 10.77 -6.55
CA ALA A 901 39.13 11.08 -7.96
C ALA A 901 37.77 10.49 -8.40
N SER A 902 36.97 11.29 -9.10
CA SER A 902 35.64 10.88 -9.56
C SER A 902 35.25 11.55 -10.86
N THR A 903 34.25 11.03 -11.58
CA THR A 903 33.66 11.66 -12.78
C THR A 903 32.14 11.59 -12.75
N ASN A 904 31.50 12.50 -13.46
CA ASN A 904 30.05 12.55 -13.63
C ASN A 904 29.33 12.46 -12.28
N GLY A 905 29.83 13.17 -11.26
CA GLY A 905 29.30 13.18 -9.89
C GLY A 905 29.47 11.88 -9.10
N GLY A 906 30.42 11.01 -9.44
CA GLY A 906 30.78 9.83 -8.63
C GLY A 906 31.25 10.20 -7.22
N ALA A 907 31.00 9.31 -6.26
CA ALA A 907 31.33 9.49 -4.85
C ALA A 907 31.66 8.13 -4.19
N ASN A 908 32.27 8.17 -3.00
CA ASN A 908 32.59 6.98 -2.22
C ASN A 908 31.35 6.28 -1.64
N LEU A 909 30.31 7.03 -1.28
CA LEU A 909 29.09 6.47 -0.71
C LEU A 909 28.17 5.91 -1.80
N LEU A 910 27.98 4.59 -1.77
CA LEU A 910 27.07 3.86 -2.64
C LEU A 910 25.72 3.68 -1.93
N PRO A 911 24.61 4.25 -2.45
CA PRO A 911 23.32 4.23 -1.78
C PRO A 911 22.77 2.84 -1.48
N VAL A 912 21.77 2.79 -0.59
CA VAL A 912 21.01 1.55 -0.31
C VAL A 912 20.45 0.98 -1.62
N ALA A 913 20.61 -0.34 -1.78
CA ALA A 913 20.19 -1.10 -2.95
C ALA A 913 20.83 -0.67 -4.29
N GLN A 914 21.93 0.11 -4.28
CA GLN A 914 22.61 0.54 -5.50
C GLN A 914 23.46 -0.58 -6.10
N GLY A 915 23.20 -0.93 -7.36
CA GLY A 915 24.11 -1.75 -8.16
C GLY A 915 25.22 -0.92 -8.82
N PHE A 916 26.40 -1.50 -8.97
CA PHE A 916 27.59 -0.86 -9.53
C PHE A 916 28.50 -1.88 -10.23
N PHE A 917 29.27 -1.41 -11.21
CA PHE A 917 30.31 -2.22 -11.84
C PHE A 917 31.64 -2.06 -11.12
N VAL A 918 32.40 -3.15 -11.09
CA VAL A 918 33.84 -3.20 -10.79
C VAL A 918 34.52 -4.08 -11.83
N ARG A 919 35.86 -4.11 -11.84
CA ARG A 919 36.61 -4.91 -12.80
C ARG A 919 37.69 -5.75 -12.13
N THR A 920 37.82 -7.00 -12.54
CA THR A 920 38.94 -7.86 -12.16
C THR A 920 40.21 -7.42 -12.88
N SER A 921 41.28 -7.17 -12.12
CA SER A 921 42.50 -6.52 -12.62
C SER A 921 43.33 -7.38 -13.57
N SER A 922 43.37 -8.69 -13.34
CA SER A 922 44.21 -9.63 -14.09
C SER A 922 43.43 -10.84 -14.59
N ALA A 923 43.77 -11.31 -15.79
CA ALA A 923 43.15 -12.49 -16.40
C ALA A 923 43.51 -13.83 -15.71
N ALA A 924 44.58 -13.86 -14.91
CA ALA A 924 45.06 -15.09 -14.29
C ALA A 924 44.63 -15.25 -12.81
N THR A 925 44.14 -14.18 -12.19
CA THR A 925 43.88 -14.15 -10.75
C THR A 925 42.44 -13.71 -10.50
N PRO A 926 41.55 -14.63 -10.09
CA PRO A 926 40.17 -14.28 -9.77
C PRO A 926 40.12 -13.24 -8.65
N GLY A 927 39.27 -12.25 -8.83
CA GLY A 927 39.01 -11.21 -7.84
C GLY A 927 38.07 -11.69 -6.74
N ALA A 928 38.08 -10.96 -5.63
CA ALA A 928 37.14 -11.09 -4.54
C ALA A 928 36.83 -9.73 -3.91
N ILE A 929 35.63 -9.62 -3.36
CA ILE A 929 35.16 -8.47 -2.59
C ILE A 929 34.50 -8.97 -1.31
N ASN A 930 34.75 -8.28 -0.22
CA ASN A 930 34.16 -8.55 1.08
C ASN A 930 33.51 -7.28 1.62
N PHE A 931 32.19 -7.31 1.71
CA PHE A 931 31.37 -6.31 2.37
C PHE A 931 31.34 -6.63 3.86
N SER A 932 31.60 -5.63 4.70
CA SER A 932 31.50 -5.78 6.15
C SER A 932 30.77 -4.60 6.77
N ASN A 933 30.33 -4.76 8.02
CA ASN A 933 29.61 -3.70 8.73
C ASN A 933 30.44 -2.42 8.93
N THR A 934 31.78 -2.51 8.96
CA THR A 934 32.63 -1.32 9.06
C THR A 934 32.56 -0.44 7.82
N ALA A 935 32.09 -0.99 6.69
CA ALA A 935 31.90 -0.25 5.46
C ALA A 935 30.54 0.44 5.36
N ARG A 936 29.67 0.31 6.36
CA ARG A 936 28.35 0.96 6.36
C ARG A 936 28.47 2.36 6.93
N ALA A 937 27.80 3.33 6.31
CA ALA A 937 27.62 4.64 6.90
C ALA A 937 26.89 4.51 8.26
N THR A 938 27.37 5.25 9.26
CA THR A 938 26.81 5.27 10.62
C THR A 938 26.05 6.55 10.95
N THR A 939 26.10 7.53 10.04
CA THR A 939 25.36 8.79 10.12
C THR A 939 24.44 8.91 8.92
N TYR A 940 23.23 9.43 9.16
CA TYR A 940 22.31 9.70 8.08
C TYR A 940 22.84 10.87 7.25
N ALA A 941 23.35 10.55 6.07
CA ALA A 941 23.52 11.48 4.99
C ALA A 941 22.57 11.03 3.89
N SER A 942 21.64 11.89 3.48
CA SER A 942 20.98 11.75 2.17
C SER A 942 22.00 12.32 1.19
N PRO A 943 22.90 11.50 0.60
CA PRO A 943 24.12 12.03 0.00
C PRO A 943 23.72 12.74 -1.28
N VAL A 944 23.66 14.08 -1.22
CA VAL A 944 23.81 14.92 -2.40
C VAL A 944 25.31 15.03 -2.64
N PHE A 945 25.75 14.72 -3.87
CA PHE A 945 27.14 14.70 -4.36
C PHE A 945 28.18 15.23 -3.36
N GLN A 946 28.64 14.36 -2.45
CA GLN A 946 29.73 14.72 -1.57
C GLN A 946 31.04 14.44 -2.29
N ARG A 947 31.81 15.53 -2.49
CA ARG A 947 33.18 15.48 -3.01
C ARG A 947 34.08 14.99 -1.89
N SER A 948 34.92 14.01 -2.16
CA SER A 948 36.11 13.78 -1.33
C SER A 948 37.13 14.90 -1.61
N THR A 949 37.78 15.38 -0.56
CA THR A 949 38.88 16.33 -0.69
C THR A 949 40.12 15.58 -1.20
N THR A 950 40.52 15.83 -2.45
CA THR A 950 41.80 15.36 -2.96
C THR A 950 42.86 16.46 -2.84
N THR A 951 44.07 16.06 -2.45
CA THR A 951 45.24 16.94 -2.34
C THR A 951 46.10 16.94 -3.60
N ASP A 952 45.84 16.03 -4.53
CA ASP A 952 46.65 15.89 -5.73
C ASP A 952 46.30 16.99 -6.76
N PRO A 953 47.30 17.46 -7.54
CA PRO A 953 47.03 18.25 -8.73
C PRO A 953 46.08 17.51 -9.68
N LEU A 954 45.03 18.17 -10.15
CA LEU A 954 44.10 17.58 -11.11
C LEU A 954 43.51 18.60 -12.09
N VAL A 955 43.15 18.09 -13.26
CA VAL A 955 42.35 18.79 -14.27
C VAL A 955 41.11 17.95 -14.56
N ARG A 956 39.93 18.51 -14.27
CA ARG A 956 38.64 17.92 -14.62
C ARG A 956 38.11 18.62 -15.86
N LEU A 957 37.91 17.85 -16.91
CA LEU A 957 37.33 18.32 -18.16
C LEU A 957 35.92 17.77 -18.31
N ASP A 958 35.05 18.56 -18.94
CA ASP A 958 33.77 18.06 -19.41
C ASP A 958 33.49 18.46 -20.86
N LEU A 959 32.73 17.61 -21.54
CA LEU A 959 32.25 17.78 -22.90
C LEU A 959 30.72 17.85 -22.88
N ARG A 960 30.16 18.93 -23.43
CA ARG A 960 28.70 19.14 -23.44
C ARG A 960 28.22 19.76 -24.75
N ALA A 961 27.03 19.35 -25.18
CA ALA A 961 26.24 20.08 -26.16
C ALA A 961 25.48 21.24 -25.48
N ALA A 962 24.72 22.02 -26.25
CA ALA A 962 23.86 23.09 -25.71
C ALA A 962 22.75 22.54 -24.77
N THR A 963 22.29 21.31 -25.02
CA THR A 963 21.24 20.62 -24.26
C THR A 963 21.60 19.15 -24.11
N GLY A 964 21.17 18.51 -23.03
CA GLY A 964 21.42 17.08 -22.76
C GLY A 964 22.56 16.83 -21.77
N PRO A 965 22.90 15.56 -21.52
CA PRO A 965 23.93 15.20 -20.55
C PRO A 965 25.33 15.62 -21.02
N ALA A 966 26.16 16.04 -20.06
CA ALA A 966 27.59 16.21 -20.24
C ALA A 966 28.33 14.93 -19.84
N ASP A 967 29.58 14.81 -20.26
CA ASP A 967 30.46 13.72 -19.85
C ASP A 967 31.84 14.23 -19.45
N GLU A 968 32.41 13.64 -18.40
CA GLU A 968 33.64 14.10 -17.75
C GLU A 968 34.81 13.13 -17.90
N THR A 969 36.02 13.69 -17.88
CA THR A 969 37.26 12.97 -17.60
C THR A 969 38.13 13.76 -16.62
N VAL A 970 38.90 13.05 -15.79
CA VAL A 970 39.85 13.63 -14.86
C VAL A 970 41.25 13.15 -15.20
N VAL A 971 42.20 14.09 -15.24
CA VAL A 971 43.63 13.80 -15.24
C VAL A 971 44.21 14.30 -13.92
N SER A 972 44.64 13.38 -13.06
CA SER A 972 45.28 13.64 -11.77
C SER A 972 46.77 13.34 -11.83
N PHE A 973 47.54 13.86 -10.86
CA PHE A 973 48.98 13.67 -10.80
C PHE A 973 49.41 13.28 -9.39
N ALA A 974 49.85 12.04 -9.21
CA ALA A 974 50.21 11.50 -7.90
C ALA A 974 51.63 10.92 -7.88
N SER A 975 52.27 10.97 -6.71
CA SER A 975 53.57 10.30 -6.52
C SER A 975 53.39 8.78 -6.50
N GLY A 976 54.19 8.07 -7.29
CA GLY A 976 54.13 6.60 -7.39
C GLY A 976 53.21 6.06 -8.47
N ALA A 977 52.39 6.91 -9.11
CA ALA A 977 51.60 6.53 -10.27
C ALA A 977 52.47 6.27 -11.50
N SER A 978 51.94 5.47 -12.44
CA SER A 978 52.62 5.08 -13.68
C SER A 978 52.10 5.87 -14.89
N ALA A 979 52.82 5.85 -16.01
CA ALA A 979 52.32 6.44 -17.27
C ALA A 979 51.30 5.55 -18.00
N GLY A 980 51.22 4.26 -17.65
CA GLY A 980 50.20 3.33 -18.12
C GLY A 980 49.11 3.12 -17.06
N PHE A 981 48.14 2.26 -17.36
CA PHE A 981 47.01 1.99 -16.46
C PHE A 981 47.46 1.47 -15.09
N ASP A 982 47.03 2.13 -14.02
CA ASP A 982 47.19 1.73 -12.63
C ASP A 982 45.86 1.27 -12.02
N ALA A 983 45.76 -0.02 -11.72
CA ALA A 983 44.56 -0.63 -11.14
C ALA A 983 44.12 0.01 -9.80
N THR A 984 45.01 0.71 -9.10
CA THR A 984 44.72 1.35 -7.81
C THR A 984 44.35 2.83 -7.90
N ALA A 985 44.65 3.49 -9.03
CA ALA A 985 44.53 4.94 -9.18
C ALA A 985 43.75 5.39 -10.43
N ASP A 986 43.49 4.49 -11.38
CA ASP A 986 42.82 4.80 -12.63
C ASP A 986 41.43 4.18 -12.74
N ALA A 987 40.62 4.77 -13.62
CA ALA A 987 39.34 4.20 -14.01
C ALA A 987 39.20 4.21 -15.54
N TYR A 988 38.89 3.04 -16.11
CA TYR A 988 38.51 2.92 -17.51
C TYR A 988 37.28 3.78 -17.85
N LYS A 989 37.12 4.12 -19.13
CA LYS A 989 35.92 4.79 -19.62
C LYS A 989 34.87 3.75 -20.03
N LEU A 990 33.84 3.58 -19.20
CA LEU A 990 32.62 2.92 -19.62
C LEU A 990 31.74 3.91 -20.39
N THR A 991 31.31 3.52 -21.59
CA THR A 991 30.46 4.34 -22.44
C THR A 991 29.03 3.81 -22.44
N ALA A 992 28.07 4.72 -22.53
CA ALA A 992 26.67 4.41 -22.80
C ALA A 992 26.17 5.27 -23.96
N SER A 993 25.04 4.87 -24.57
CA SER A 993 24.53 5.58 -25.74
C SER A 993 23.94 6.95 -25.39
N GLY A 994 23.89 7.86 -26.35
CA GLY A 994 23.15 9.13 -26.25
C GLY A 994 23.85 10.30 -25.57
N ALA A 995 24.94 10.08 -24.83
CA ALA A 995 25.79 11.16 -24.30
C ALA A 995 27.05 11.37 -25.18
N PRO A 996 27.65 12.58 -25.18
CA PRO A 996 29.02 12.74 -25.64
C PRO A 996 29.98 11.86 -24.84
N VAL A 997 31.10 11.46 -25.44
CA VAL A 997 32.16 10.73 -24.73
C VAL A 997 33.42 11.60 -24.67
N LEU A 998 33.90 11.81 -23.46
CA LEU A 998 35.19 12.41 -23.17
C LEU A 998 36.01 11.49 -22.27
N ALA A 999 37.23 11.19 -22.71
CA ALA A 999 38.18 10.35 -21.96
C ALA A 999 39.62 10.75 -22.30
N SER A 1000 40.56 10.45 -21.42
CA SER A 1000 41.97 10.40 -21.82
C SER A 1000 42.27 9.11 -22.58
N GLU A 1001 43.13 9.19 -23.59
CA GLU A 1001 43.51 8.08 -24.46
C GLU A 1001 44.94 7.66 -24.15
N ILE A 1002 45.11 6.44 -23.62
CA ILE A 1002 46.44 5.86 -23.33
C ILE A 1002 46.91 4.91 -24.43
N SER A 1003 45.98 4.32 -25.18
CA SER A 1003 46.24 3.55 -26.40
C SER A 1003 45.02 3.61 -27.33
N ALA A 1004 45.14 3.09 -28.55
CA ALA A 1004 44.06 3.11 -29.55
C ALA A 1004 42.77 2.41 -29.08
N THR A 1005 42.87 1.54 -28.07
CA THR A 1005 41.77 0.73 -27.53
C THR A 1005 41.49 0.96 -26.05
N GLU A 1006 42.30 1.76 -25.35
CA GLU A 1006 42.15 1.99 -23.91
C GLU A 1006 41.94 3.47 -23.62
N PHE A 1007 40.76 3.76 -23.07
CA PHE A 1007 40.32 5.09 -22.70
C PHE A 1007 40.01 5.12 -21.22
N LEU A 1008 40.41 6.18 -20.54
CA LEU A 1008 40.24 6.34 -19.11
C LEU A 1008 39.30 7.51 -18.80
N SER A 1009 38.38 7.28 -17.87
CA SER A 1009 37.57 8.34 -17.26
C SER A 1009 38.38 9.08 -16.20
N ILE A 1010 39.24 8.38 -15.46
CA ILE A 1010 40.18 8.93 -14.48
C ILE A 1010 41.56 8.38 -14.84
N ASN A 1011 42.51 9.28 -15.06
CA ASN A 1011 43.90 8.96 -15.41
C ASN A 1011 44.84 9.68 -14.44
N THR A 1012 45.47 8.92 -13.58
CA THR A 1012 46.43 9.39 -12.60
C THR A 1012 47.83 9.16 -13.14
N LEU A 1013 48.48 10.25 -13.54
CA LEU A 1013 49.84 10.24 -14.07
C LEU A 1013 50.88 10.46 -12.96
N PRO A 1014 52.17 10.19 -13.24
CA PRO A 1014 53.24 10.52 -12.32
C PRO A 1014 53.23 12.00 -11.94
N ALA A 1015 53.67 12.32 -10.72
CA ALA A 1015 53.73 13.68 -10.20
C ALA A 1015 54.32 14.70 -11.20
N LEU A 1016 53.70 15.89 -11.27
CA LEU A 1016 54.10 16.96 -12.20
C LEU A 1016 55.53 17.46 -11.89
N GLY A 1017 56.48 17.13 -12.77
CA GLY A 1017 57.87 17.61 -12.72
C GLY A 1017 58.07 18.99 -13.34
N ALA A 1018 59.15 19.20 -14.11
CA ALA A 1018 59.39 20.41 -14.90
C ALA A 1018 58.99 20.27 -16.39
N ALA A 1019 58.94 19.04 -16.92
CA ALA A 1019 58.63 18.77 -18.32
C ALA A 1019 57.15 19.04 -18.67
N ASP A 1020 56.89 19.37 -19.93
CA ASP A 1020 55.53 19.46 -20.45
C ASP A 1020 54.86 18.08 -20.46
N VAL A 1021 53.60 18.02 -20.04
CA VAL A 1021 52.79 16.80 -20.08
C VAL A 1021 51.68 17.00 -21.10
N SER A 1022 51.60 16.12 -22.08
CA SER A 1022 50.54 16.11 -23.08
C SER A 1022 49.75 14.81 -22.97
N VAL A 1023 48.45 14.91 -22.74
CA VAL A 1023 47.53 13.77 -22.60
C VAL A 1023 46.56 13.80 -23.78
N ALA A 1024 46.58 12.76 -24.61
CA ALA A 1024 45.63 12.65 -25.72
C ALA A 1024 44.21 12.50 -25.19
N LEU A 1025 43.24 13.15 -25.84
CA LEU A 1025 41.83 13.10 -25.46
C LEU A 1025 41.00 12.44 -26.56
N ARG A 1026 40.18 11.47 -26.15
CA ARG A 1026 39.14 10.88 -26.97
C ARG A 1026 37.87 11.71 -26.84
N VAL A 1027 37.41 12.25 -27.96
CA VAL A 1027 36.20 13.06 -28.06
C VAL A 1027 35.25 12.41 -29.05
N VAL A 1028 34.04 12.05 -28.61
CA VAL A 1028 32.99 11.44 -29.46
C VAL A 1028 31.70 12.23 -29.30
N ALA A 1029 31.13 12.66 -30.43
CA ALA A 1029 29.85 13.35 -30.46
C ALA A 1029 28.74 12.37 -30.91
N PRO A 1030 27.65 12.19 -30.14
CA PRO A 1030 26.56 11.29 -30.54
C PRO A 1030 25.82 11.78 -31.79
N GLN A 1031 25.80 13.10 -32.01
CA GLN A 1031 25.23 13.75 -33.17
C GLN A 1031 26.11 14.90 -33.64
N ALA A 1032 26.07 15.22 -34.93
CA ALA A 1032 26.79 16.35 -35.48
C ALA A 1032 26.25 17.66 -34.88
N GLY A 1033 27.14 18.56 -34.46
CA GLY A 1033 26.73 19.81 -33.81
C GLY A 1033 27.87 20.53 -33.10
N ALA A 1034 27.53 21.62 -32.40
CA ALA A 1034 28.47 22.37 -31.58
C ALA A 1034 28.59 21.74 -30.19
N TYR A 1035 29.82 21.49 -29.75
CA TYR A 1035 30.14 20.99 -28.43
C TYR A 1035 31.17 21.89 -27.76
N THR A 1036 31.09 22.03 -26.45
CA THR A 1036 32.02 22.81 -25.64
C THR A 1036 32.84 21.89 -24.76
N LEU A 1037 34.16 22.00 -24.87
CA LEU A 1037 35.15 21.41 -23.96
C LEU A 1037 35.60 22.47 -22.97
N ARG A 1038 35.51 22.20 -21.68
CA ARG A 1038 35.96 23.15 -20.64
C ARG A 1038 36.58 22.41 -19.47
N ALA A 1039 37.45 23.10 -18.73
CA ALA A 1039 37.84 22.64 -17.40
C ALA A 1039 36.79 23.10 -16.39
N THR A 1040 36.17 22.16 -15.69
CA THR A 1040 35.27 22.45 -14.57
C THR A 1040 36.04 22.62 -13.27
N GLU A 1041 37.22 21.99 -13.16
CA GLU A 1041 38.13 22.14 -12.03
C GLU A 1041 39.59 22.12 -12.50
N LEU A 1042 40.39 23.07 -12.00
CA LEU A 1042 41.85 23.10 -12.07
C LEU A 1042 42.35 23.14 -10.62
N LEU A 1043 42.50 21.98 -9.98
CA LEU A 1043 42.77 21.89 -8.55
C LEU A 1043 44.25 21.62 -8.30
N ASN A 1044 44.83 22.26 -7.30
CA ASN A 1044 46.18 22.02 -6.79
C ASN A 1044 47.31 21.99 -7.85
N LEU A 1045 47.13 22.64 -9.00
CA LEU A 1045 48.22 22.73 -9.99
C LEU A 1045 49.40 23.52 -9.40
N PRO A 1046 50.65 23.02 -9.53
CA PRO A 1046 51.82 23.75 -9.04
C PRO A 1046 51.90 25.16 -9.62
N ALA A 1047 52.37 26.13 -8.82
CA ALA A 1047 52.52 27.51 -9.27
C ALA A 1047 53.37 27.58 -10.55
N GLY A 1048 52.91 28.36 -11.55
CA GLY A 1048 53.58 28.49 -12.84
C GLY A 1048 53.28 27.36 -13.85
N ARG A 1049 52.40 26.40 -13.51
CA ARG A 1049 51.83 25.45 -14.48
C ARG A 1049 50.51 25.97 -15.05
N TYR A 1050 50.37 25.86 -16.36
CA TYR A 1050 49.18 26.26 -17.11
C TYR A 1050 48.61 25.03 -17.83
N ALA A 1051 47.28 24.94 -17.85
CA ALA A 1051 46.55 23.89 -18.55
C ALA A 1051 45.93 24.46 -19.84
N TYR A 1052 46.20 23.80 -20.97
CA TYR A 1052 45.65 24.16 -22.27
C TYR A 1052 44.97 22.98 -22.95
N LEU A 1053 43.94 23.26 -23.73
CA LEU A 1053 43.39 22.32 -24.71
C LEU A 1053 44.02 22.61 -26.07
N ARG A 1054 44.65 21.60 -26.67
CA ARG A 1054 45.18 21.65 -28.04
C ARG A 1054 44.17 21.03 -29.00
N ASP A 1055 43.81 21.75 -30.06
CA ASP A 1055 43.08 21.23 -31.23
C ASP A 1055 44.04 21.20 -32.43
N ALA A 1056 44.58 20.02 -32.74
CA ALA A 1056 45.55 19.83 -33.82
C ALA A 1056 44.95 20.05 -35.21
N GLN A 1057 43.62 20.01 -35.37
CA GLN A 1057 42.98 20.27 -36.65
C GLN A 1057 42.96 21.77 -36.98
N THR A 1058 42.72 22.63 -35.98
CA THR A 1058 42.68 24.09 -36.15
C THR A 1058 44.00 24.77 -35.82
N GLY A 1059 44.91 24.05 -35.14
CA GLY A 1059 46.15 24.60 -34.59
C GLY A 1059 45.92 25.47 -33.34
N ILE A 1060 44.70 25.51 -32.80
CA ILE A 1060 44.36 26.33 -31.64
C ILE A 1060 44.90 25.68 -30.36
N LEU A 1061 45.50 26.52 -29.51
CA LEU A 1061 45.81 26.20 -28.12
C LEU A 1061 44.96 27.09 -27.23
N PHE A 1062 43.99 26.51 -26.54
CA PHE A 1062 43.00 27.22 -25.73
C PHE A 1062 43.34 27.14 -24.25
N ASP A 1063 43.37 28.27 -23.55
CA ASP A 1063 43.64 28.34 -22.10
C ASP A 1063 42.43 27.84 -21.30
N LEU A 1064 42.60 26.71 -20.60
CA LEU A 1064 41.53 26.05 -19.86
C LEU A 1064 41.13 26.80 -18.58
N SER A 1065 41.87 27.83 -18.16
CA SER A 1065 41.43 28.72 -17.07
C SER A 1065 40.24 29.61 -17.48
N GLN A 1066 39.93 29.71 -18.78
CA GLN A 1066 38.81 30.50 -19.25
C GLN A 1066 37.48 29.77 -19.00
N PRO A 1067 36.53 30.39 -18.26
CA PRO A 1067 35.29 29.72 -17.85
C PRO A 1067 34.32 29.42 -19.00
N ALA A 1068 34.49 30.09 -20.14
CA ALA A 1068 33.64 29.91 -21.32
C ALA A 1068 33.86 28.56 -22.02
N GLY A 1069 35.05 27.96 -21.88
CA GLY A 1069 35.42 26.76 -22.62
C GLY A 1069 35.68 26.99 -24.11
N TYR A 1070 36.12 25.93 -24.79
CA TYR A 1070 36.38 25.88 -26.22
C TYR A 1070 35.22 25.20 -26.96
N THR A 1071 34.46 26.00 -27.72
CA THR A 1071 33.35 25.49 -28.54
C THR A 1071 33.83 25.13 -29.94
N VAL A 1072 33.45 23.95 -30.40
CA VAL A 1072 33.85 23.40 -31.70
C VAL A 1072 32.72 22.60 -32.34
N SER A 1073 32.63 22.65 -33.67
CA SER A 1073 31.70 21.81 -34.42
C SER A 1073 32.31 20.42 -34.66
N LEU A 1074 31.58 19.38 -34.27
CA LEU A 1074 31.97 17.97 -34.42
C LEU A 1074 30.99 17.25 -35.35
N ALA A 1075 31.50 16.30 -36.13
CA ALA A 1075 30.67 15.33 -36.84
C ALA A 1075 30.15 14.26 -35.87
N ALA A 1076 29.08 13.55 -36.24
CA ALA A 1076 28.62 12.41 -35.46
C ALA A 1076 29.67 11.29 -35.50
N GLY A 1077 30.01 10.73 -34.33
CA GLY A 1077 31.05 9.73 -34.15
C GLY A 1077 32.33 10.29 -33.50
N PRO A 1078 33.42 9.50 -33.48
CA PRO A 1078 34.68 9.90 -32.88
C PRO A 1078 35.37 10.99 -33.72
N ALA A 1079 35.97 11.97 -33.04
CA ALA A 1079 36.90 12.90 -33.68
C ALA A 1079 38.14 12.15 -34.21
N ALA A 1080 38.84 12.75 -35.17
CA ALA A 1080 40.09 12.20 -35.69
C ALA A 1080 41.10 11.95 -34.55
N THR A 1081 41.74 10.79 -34.56
CA THR A 1081 42.75 10.41 -33.56
C THR A 1081 43.83 11.47 -33.45
N GLY A 1082 44.19 11.85 -32.22
CA GLY A 1082 45.19 12.87 -31.94
C GLY A 1082 44.74 14.32 -32.18
N ARG A 1083 43.46 14.55 -32.52
CA ARG A 1083 42.95 15.92 -32.69
C ARG A 1083 42.99 16.73 -31.40
N PHE A 1084 42.52 16.17 -30.29
CA PHE A 1084 42.43 16.87 -29.02
C PHE A 1084 43.44 16.36 -28.00
N ALA A 1085 44.09 17.26 -27.26
CA ALA A 1085 44.98 16.91 -26.17
C ALA A 1085 44.93 17.94 -25.04
N LEU A 1086 45.05 17.49 -23.80
CA LEU A 1086 45.33 18.32 -22.63
C LEU A 1086 46.85 18.53 -22.55
N LEU A 1087 47.30 19.78 -22.53
CA LEU A 1087 48.69 20.17 -22.35
C LEU A 1087 48.87 20.88 -21.01
N ILE A 1088 49.72 20.34 -20.14
CA ILE A 1088 50.18 21.00 -18.91
C ILE A 1088 51.62 21.45 -19.12
N THR A 1089 51.85 22.76 -19.13
CA THR A 1089 53.16 23.36 -19.46
C THR A 1089 53.50 24.52 -18.52
N GLN A 1090 54.79 24.87 -18.44
CA GLN A 1090 55.24 26.11 -17.80
C GLN A 1090 55.18 27.32 -18.74
N ASN A 1091 55.02 27.09 -20.06
CA ASN A 1091 55.01 28.15 -21.06
C ASN A 1091 53.65 28.86 -21.11
N ARG A 1092 53.64 30.18 -20.91
CA ARG A 1092 52.45 31.01 -21.06
C ARG A 1092 52.31 31.51 -22.50
N VAL A 1093 51.22 31.19 -23.18
CA VAL A 1093 50.96 31.71 -24.53
C VAL A 1093 50.39 33.13 -24.43
N LEU A 1094 51.13 34.14 -24.93
CA LEU A 1094 50.84 35.57 -24.74
C LEU A 1094 50.14 36.25 -25.94
N ALA A 1095 49.93 35.57 -27.07
CA ALA A 1095 49.34 36.17 -28.28
C ALA A 1095 47.99 35.52 -28.66
N THR A 1096 46.96 36.35 -28.86
CA THR A 1096 45.66 35.93 -29.42
C THR A 1096 45.79 35.65 -30.93
N ALA A 1097 45.04 34.69 -31.47
CA ALA A 1097 45.07 34.30 -32.89
C ALA A 1097 45.05 35.45 -33.93
N PRO A 1098 44.28 36.55 -33.76
CA PRO A 1098 44.30 37.69 -34.69
C PRO A 1098 45.65 38.41 -34.77
N ALA A 1099 46.41 38.47 -33.67
CA ALA A 1099 47.70 39.15 -33.62
C ALA A 1099 48.78 38.35 -34.35
N ALA A 1100 48.78 37.02 -34.21
CA ALA A 1100 49.67 36.13 -34.95
C ALA A 1100 49.38 36.14 -36.47
N LEU A 1101 48.10 36.15 -36.85
CA LEU A 1101 47.69 36.24 -38.25
C LEU A 1101 48.04 37.58 -38.88
N SER A 1102 47.90 38.69 -38.13
CA SER A 1102 48.30 40.01 -38.60
C SER A 1102 49.79 40.07 -38.95
N GLN A 1103 50.69 39.43 -38.20
CA GLN A 1103 52.12 39.41 -38.54
C GLN A 1103 52.43 38.68 -39.86
N GLN A 1104 51.61 37.71 -40.26
CA GLN A 1104 51.80 36.94 -41.48
C GLN A 1104 51.22 37.59 -42.74
N VAL A 1105 50.41 38.65 -42.59
CA VAL A 1105 49.83 39.39 -43.71
C VAL A 1105 50.67 40.64 -44.00
N ALA A 1106 51.08 40.82 -45.25
CA ALA A 1106 51.84 42.00 -45.69
C ALA A 1106 51.23 42.62 -46.97
N LEU A 1107 51.53 43.90 -47.21
CA LEU A 1107 51.12 44.64 -48.40
C LEU A 1107 52.36 45.16 -49.13
N TYR A 1108 52.46 44.90 -50.43
CA TYR A 1108 53.60 45.35 -51.23
C TYR A 1108 53.21 45.60 -52.71
N PRO A 1109 53.65 46.70 -53.34
CA PRO A 1109 54.36 47.83 -52.73
C PRO A 1109 53.43 48.66 -51.82
N ASN A 1110 54.01 49.33 -50.82
CA ASN A 1110 53.30 50.25 -49.93
C ASN A 1110 54.28 51.38 -49.55
N PRO A 1111 54.23 52.57 -50.19
CA PRO A 1111 53.11 53.10 -50.98
C PRO A 1111 52.78 52.36 -52.29
N ALA A 1112 51.51 52.39 -52.70
CA ALA A 1112 50.98 51.70 -53.88
C ALA A 1112 50.52 52.67 -54.97
N HIS A 1113 50.71 52.32 -56.25
CA HIS A 1113 50.23 53.07 -57.41
C HIS A 1113 49.31 52.19 -58.27
N GLY A 1114 48.00 52.48 -58.27
CA GLY A 1114 46.99 51.77 -59.06
C GLY A 1114 46.71 50.30 -58.67
N SER A 1115 47.63 49.62 -57.97
CA SER A 1115 47.44 48.27 -57.42
C SER A 1115 48.40 47.98 -56.25
N VAL A 1116 48.03 47.05 -55.38
CA VAL A 1116 48.88 46.52 -54.28
C VAL A 1116 48.76 45.00 -54.22
N SER A 1117 49.82 44.27 -53.88
CA SER A 1117 49.73 42.84 -53.61
C SER A 1117 49.61 42.56 -52.12
N LEU A 1118 48.66 41.71 -51.76
CA LEU A 1118 48.45 41.20 -50.42
C LEU A 1118 49.15 39.84 -50.28
N SER A 1119 50.18 39.78 -49.44
CA SER A 1119 50.81 38.53 -49.05
C SER A 1119 49.97 37.85 -47.98
N LEU A 1120 49.52 36.63 -48.26
CA LEU A 1120 48.67 35.82 -47.39
C LEU A 1120 49.42 34.55 -46.97
N PRO A 1121 49.27 34.09 -45.73
CA PRO A 1121 49.75 32.76 -45.35
C PRO A 1121 48.98 31.67 -46.11
N ALA A 1122 49.60 30.50 -46.29
CA ALA A 1122 49.04 29.40 -47.09
C ALA A 1122 47.61 28.99 -46.67
N ALA A 1123 47.29 29.08 -45.37
CA ALA A 1123 45.96 28.78 -44.84
C ALA A 1123 44.86 29.78 -45.27
N LEU A 1124 45.21 31.02 -45.65
CA LEU A 1124 44.28 32.00 -46.22
C LEU A 1124 44.31 32.03 -47.75
N GLY A 1125 45.43 31.62 -48.38
CA GLY A 1125 45.57 31.65 -49.83
C GLY A 1125 44.59 30.72 -50.57
N SER A 1126 44.32 29.54 -50.00
CA SER A 1126 43.48 28.48 -50.59
C SER A 1126 41.96 28.72 -50.52
N GLN A 1127 41.52 29.86 -50.00
CA GLN A 1127 40.11 30.24 -49.87
C GLN A 1127 39.85 31.63 -50.44
N ALA A 1128 38.59 31.94 -50.72
CA ALA A 1128 38.21 33.28 -51.12
C ALA A 1128 38.29 34.24 -49.91
N VAL A 1129 38.94 35.40 -50.07
CA VAL A 1129 39.18 36.35 -48.98
C VAL A 1129 38.47 37.67 -49.28
N ALA A 1130 37.53 38.06 -48.41
CA ALA A 1130 36.88 39.35 -48.49
C ALA A 1130 37.81 40.45 -47.95
N VAL A 1131 38.05 41.46 -48.79
CA VAL A 1131 38.92 42.60 -48.49
C VAL A 1131 38.11 43.89 -48.63
N SER A 1132 38.14 44.70 -47.57
CA SER A 1132 37.61 46.07 -47.57
C SER A 1132 38.75 47.06 -47.46
N LEU A 1133 38.66 48.15 -48.22
CA LEU A 1133 39.54 49.31 -48.07
C LEU A 1133 38.76 50.46 -47.45
N LEU A 1134 39.22 50.97 -46.32
CA LEU A 1134 38.57 52.06 -45.59
C LEU A 1134 39.40 53.34 -45.70
N ASN A 1135 38.75 54.48 -45.96
CA ASN A 1135 39.39 55.80 -45.94
C ASN A 1135 39.69 56.25 -44.49
N ALA A 1136 40.33 57.41 -44.34
CA ALA A 1136 40.66 57.99 -43.03
C ALA A 1136 39.44 58.28 -42.12
N LEU A 1137 38.22 58.37 -42.70
CA LEU A 1137 36.96 58.53 -41.96
C LEU A 1137 36.30 57.17 -41.59
N GLY A 1138 36.95 56.04 -41.92
CA GLY A 1138 36.42 54.70 -41.67
C GLY A 1138 35.33 54.26 -42.65
N GLN A 1139 35.14 54.96 -43.76
CA GLN A 1139 34.17 54.59 -44.79
C GLN A 1139 34.81 53.61 -45.78
N THR A 1140 34.10 52.52 -46.11
CA THR A 1140 34.54 51.57 -47.13
C THR A 1140 34.49 52.22 -48.51
N VAL A 1141 35.65 52.39 -49.14
CA VAL A 1141 35.81 52.97 -50.49
C VAL A 1141 36.03 51.90 -51.56
N LEU A 1142 36.42 50.69 -51.14
CA LEU A 1142 36.57 49.54 -52.03
C LEU A 1142 36.20 48.27 -51.26
N HIS A 1143 35.45 47.39 -51.89
CA HIS A 1143 35.18 46.05 -51.38
C HIS A 1143 35.37 45.04 -52.50
N GLN A 1144 36.25 44.07 -52.28
CA GLN A 1144 36.57 43.05 -53.26
C GLN A 1144 36.77 41.70 -52.58
N THR A 1145 36.26 40.64 -53.20
CA THR A 1145 36.58 39.27 -52.80
C THR A 1145 37.69 38.75 -53.71
N LEU A 1146 38.85 38.44 -53.11
CA LEU A 1146 39.94 37.79 -53.81
C LEU A 1146 39.64 36.29 -53.89
N PRO A 1147 39.68 35.65 -55.07
CA PRO A 1147 39.38 34.22 -55.19
C PRO A 1147 40.46 33.35 -54.54
N ALA A 1148 40.10 32.11 -54.23
CA ALA A 1148 41.03 31.07 -53.80
C ALA A 1148 42.11 30.86 -54.87
N SER A 1149 43.38 30.77 -54.47
CA SER A 1149 44.50 30.47 -55.36
C SER A 1149 45.67 29.85 -54.59
N THR A 1150 46.59 29.19 -55.29
CA THR A 1150 47.81 28.62 -54.67
C THR A 1150 48.94 29.64 -54.55
N ASP A 1151 48.86 30.78 -55.24
CA ASP A 1151 49.85 31.84 -55.07
C ASP A 1151 49.74 32.45 -53.67
N LEU A 1152 50.82 32.92 -53.07
CA LEU A 1152 50.75 33.58 -51.75
C LEU A 1152 50.65 35.11 -51.85
N LEU A 1153 50.81 35.66 -53.05
CA LEU A 1153 50.64 37.07 -53.36
C LEU A 1153 49.34 37.25 -54.16
N ARG A 1154 48.44 38.11 -53.67
CA ARG A 1154 47.17 38.42 -54.34
C ARG A 1154 47.15 39.87 -54.79
N PRO A 1155 47.08 40.17 -56.10
CA PRO A 1155 46.92 41.55 -56.54
C PRO A 1155 45.53 42.07 -56.17
N LEU A 1156 45.50 43.27 -55.63
CA LEU A 1156 44.32 44.08 -55.35
C LEU A 1156 44.40 45.34 -56.22
N SER A 1157 43.46 45.48 -57.15
CA SER A 1157 43.38 46.66 -58.02
C SER A 1157 42.77 47.83 -57.26
N LEU A 1158 43.29 49.04 -57.45
CA LEU A 1158 42.90 50.25 -56.73
C LEU A 1158 42.38 51.33 -57.70
N PRO A 1159 41.38 51.05 -58.55
CA PRO A 1159 40.98 51.98 -59.61
C PRO A 1159 40.28 53.22 -59.03
N GLY A 1160 40.74 54.40 -59.42
CA GLY A 1160 40.05 55.68 -59.12
C GLY A 1160 40.10 56.12 -57.66
N LEU A 1161 40.98 55.55 -56.83
CA LEU A 1161 41.20 55.99 -55.45
C LEU A 1161 42.18 57.18 -55.41
N ALA A 1162 41.83 58.21 -54.63
CA ALA A 1162 42.68 59.38 -54.45
C ALA A 1162 43.94 59.06 -53.62
N PRO A 1163 45.05 59.79 -53.80
CA PRO A 1163 46.22 59.66 -52.94
C PRO A 1163 45.87 59.88 -51.46
N GLY A 1164 46.37 59.03 -50.56
CA GLY A 1164 46.04 59.09 -49.14
C GLY A 1164 46.33 57.81 -48.35
N ILE A 1165 46.01 57.83 -47.05
CA ILE A 1165 46.16 56.70 -46.15
C ILE A 1165 44.83 55.96 -46.02
N TYR A 1166 44.89 54.66 -46.23
CA TYR A 1166 43.77 53.73 -46.15
C TYR A 1166 44.06 52.59 -45.18
N THR A 1167 43.01 51.93 -44.72
CA THR A 1167 43.11 50.67 -43.96
C THR A 1167 42.59 49.53 -44.83
N VAL A 1168 43.45 48.57 -45.16
CA VAL A 1168 43.05 47.27 -45.72
C VAL A 1168 42.57 46.40 -44.56
N ARG A 1169 41.31 45.98 -44.62
CA ARG A 1169 40.69 45.10 -43.64
C ARG A 1169 40.36 43.76 -44.29
N LEU A 1170 40.87 42.68 -43.71
CA LEU A 1170 40.52 41.32 -44.07
C LEU A 1170 39.60 40.74 -43.00
N GLN A 1171 38.51 40.12 -43.44
CA GLN A 1171 37.61 39.40 -42.55
C GLN A 1171 37.87 37.91 -42.69
N THR A 1172 38.32 37.28 -41.60
CA THR A 1172 38.65 35.84 -41.58
C THR A 1172 37.90 35.13 -40.45
N ALA A 1173 37.82 33.80 -40.50
CA ALA A 1173 37.25 32.99 -39.42
C ALA A 1173 37.99 33.17 -38.08
N ALA A 1174 39.27 33.56 -38.11
CA ALA A 1174 40.09 33.80 -36.91
C ALA A 1174 39.97 35.23 -36.36
N GLY A 1175 39.17 36.09 -37.00
CA GLY A 1175 38.98 37.50 -36.64
C GLY A 1175 39.33 38.48 -37.78
N THR A 1176 39.28 39.77 -37.47
CA THR A 1176 39.64 40.85 -38.42
C THR A 1176 41.14 41.12 -38.39
N VAL A 1177 41.79 41.14 -39.55
CA VAL A 1177 43.16 41.64 -39.72
C VAL A 1177 43.10 43.00 -40.41
N SER A 1178 43.82 44.00 -39.89
CA SER A 1178 43.89 45.34 -40.49
C SER A 1178 45.33 45.74 -40.78
N LYS A 1179 45.57 46.31 -41.95
CA LYS A 1179 46.88 46.79 -42.40
C LYS A 1179 46.76 48.19 -42.98
N ARG A 1180 47.72 49.06 -42.67
CA ARG A 1180 47.78 50.39 -43.25
C ARG A 1180 48.30 50.31 -44.69
N LEU A 1181 47.62 50.97 -45.61
CA LEU A 1181 48.02 51.14 -47.00
C LEU A 1181 48.15 52.63 -47.30
N THR A 1182 49.24 53.05 -47.90
CA THR A 1182 49.42 54.39 -48.46
C THR A 1182 49.27 54.28 -49.98
N ILE A 1183 48.45 55.14 -50.58
CA ILE A 1183 48.30 55.27 -52.03
C ILE A 1183 48.89 56.62 -52.43
N GLU A 1184 49.77 56.62 -53.44
CA GLU A 1184 50.43 57.82 -53.98
C GLU A 1184 49.98 58.14 -55.41
#